data_AF-A0A4Z0A6L2-F1
#
_entry.id   AF-A0A4Z0A6L2-F1
#
_cell.length_a   1.000
_cell.length_b   1.000
_cell.length_c   1.000
_cell.angle_alpha   90.00
_cell.angle_beta   90.00
_cell.angle_gamma   90.00
#
_symmetry.space_group_name_H-M   'P 1'
#
loop_
_entity.id
_entity.type
_entity.pdbx_description
1 polymer ?
#
loop_
_entity_poly.entity_id
_entity_poly.type
_entity_poly.pdbx_seq_one_letter_code
_entity_poly.pdbx_strand_id
1 'polypeptide(L)'
;MAEQSSREAFQQLRPICVTLLGNSLLTPSNASQVLSLLSDLHQILQRLQNEKQALSPQLLSYTVFPLTSILQRNAPSAIPDRVLEKLLLVLSTLCENWWWYCDQKTWEQLFMLCGAVIGDIEGKGKGKARDDETKEAAVNCLISLTRERDENEAPEVIASGGAPRNVLMQFQAHAQSPKFIPILGQTIDALMRSATSSHRPLQSRSLHALQTLISLYAPDGFVPSILPGVVSAMTRIALGTSTAKGWSKGIIVAESLAVMRDVTIRSIGDEICLKEGAVRDITDLDDLVGAAISPRVSSSPPQPFSTDRSPSWLRGTSSQLIIALNTITPLVSHSNPGALDGLCSFSESILASTQLTLPQAQPLLLSFLLSLSQSQFDSVSHNARDALFRLLGGSPKLQHSLLQSLLDTARDNLTTLPRLLSSHSDAKVEHVAGQVEAICLLAAPRGESQLKSKLAPVSTGIGKLLGPMGGIESRGSLKLTLKLVFTRTAQISLERMFRALGAAGGEDCLFAIEWLLEGITGVVLNSSDDTIHPRSSLDRLRRAEKAARGIARSVAELWDQEGVDLETPELHVDELESEAPTEHVQGLLALDPSLGVIQTQPRNEPPTQSAEQPLLHQCMSLQVLSITAGILQVRFASLLLHTLYPILHSVVSPFQPLATSGLAALSFVAQSMSYASPANLLLSNFDYALDAISRRLSRQWLDVDALKVLVVLIRLIGRDVVHKAGDVVEECFDRLDEYHGYEVIVEGLVQVLAEVVKVVEEDEDSHVTHEQDSASHLEPISDEQRFAALVDWFKTRHDKMDDEDTNYGPAPRTAWGKSKEEEPPATPTQALTKQIVSRSIYFLTHGSPLVRARILTLLSTAVPVLPESALLPSIHQAWPFILNRFSDAEPFVISAAASLVESLSTHVGPFMARRIWDDVWPRFRSLLDKLRLADSENALARRSAGGVGTESAYTHSHRLYRSIIRTMTAAARHVQAQDSSTWEMMLSFRRFLHREAQEELQGSARELYIAVGKKNGDVVWLALLATTGALKGSVAFLTEERWDIKQNVEMILQHIDRR
;
A
#
# COMPACT_ATOMS: atom_id res chain seq x y z
N MET A 1 20.20 43.20 56.09
CA MET A 1 21.16 42.07 56.09
C MET A 1 22.34 42.31 55.14
N ALA A 2 22.12 42.77 53.89
CA ALA A 2 23.19 43.06 52.92
C ALA A 2 24.26 44.07 53.41
N GLU A 3 23.87 45.16 54.08
CA GLU A 3 24.85 46.15 54.59
C GLU A 3 25.75 45.60 55.70
N GLN A 4 25.23 44.69 56.54
CA GLN A 4 26.00 44.10 57.66
C GLN A 4 27.01 43.08 57.16
N SER A 5 26.62 42.24 56.19
CA SER A 5 27.51 41.34 55.45
C SER A 5 28.61 42.10 54.69
N SER A 6 28.28 43.24 54.05
CA SER A 6 29.29 44.05 53.34
C SER A 6 30.36 44.64 54.27
N ARG A 7 30.00 44.96 55.52
CA ARG A 7 30.93 45.48 56.54
C ARG A 7 31.85 44.39 57.08
N GLU A 8 31.34 43.17 57.27
CA GLU A 8 32.12 42.00 57.67
C GLU A 8 33.13 41.60 56.58
N ALA A 9 32.71 41.59 55.31
CA ALA A 9 33.60 41.36 54.17
C ALA A 9 34.71 42.43 54.09
N PHE A 10 34.38 43.71 54.31
CA PHE A 10 35.37 44.79 54.32
C PHE A 10 36.41 44.64 55.44
N GLN A 11 36.00 44.24 56.65
CA GLN A 11 36.94 44.03 57.77
C GLN A 11 37.95 42.91 57.49
N GLN A 12 37.55 41.87 56.77
CA GLN A 12 38.42 40.75 56.39
C GLN A 12 39.37 41.11 55.24
N LEU A 13 38.89 41.87 54.24
CA LEU A 13 39.66 42.20 53.04
C LEU A 13 40.66 43.36 53.24
N ARG A 14 40.31 44.34 54.08
CA ARG A 14 41.13 45.54 54.35
C ARG A 14 42.60 45.25 54.73
N PRO A 15 42.92 44.40 55.72
CA PRO A 15 44.32 44.18 56.13
C PRO A 15 45.18 43.63 54.98
N ILE A 16 44.63 42.71 54.18
CA ILE A 16 45.33 42.04 53.08
C ILE A 16 45.57 43.02 51.91
N CYS A 17 44.54 43.80 51.53
CA CYS A 17 44.64 44.79 50.46
C CYS A 17 45.67 45.91 50.78
N VAL A 18 45.74 46.37 52.03
CA VAL A 18 46.73 47.37 52.45
C VAL A 18 48.15 46.81 52.39
N THR A 19 48.37 45.58 52.84
CA THR A 19 49.69 44.93 52.77
C THR A 19 50.11 44.58 51.34
N LEU A 20 49.16 44.26 50.45
CA LEU A 20 49.41 44.06 49.03
C LEU A 20 49.84 45.36 48.34
N LEU A 21 49.17 46.48 48.65
CA LEU A 21 49.50 47.78 48.08
C LEU A 21 50.92 48.24 48.48
N GLY A 22 51.29 48.00 49.74
CA GLY A 22 52.64 48.28 50.27
C GLY A 22 53.75 47.49 49.57
N ASN A 23 53.43 46.29 49.04
CA ASN A 23 54.36 45.40 48.33
C ASN A 23 54.13 45.34 46.82
N SER A 24 53.58 46.40 46.23
CA SER A 24 53.16 46.42 44.81
C SER A 24 54.31 46.39 43.79
N LEU A 25 55.54 46.73 44.18
CA LEU A 25 56.74 46.58 43.34
C LEU A 25 57.43 45.25 43.67
N LEU A 26 57.48 44.34 42.70
CA LEU A 26 57.95 42.98 42.93
C LEU A 26 59.48 42.93 42.95
N THR A 27 60.04 42.64 44.13
CA THR A 27 61.45 42.24 44.30
C THR A 27 61.51 40.73 44.58
N PRO A 28 62.62 40.04 44.26
CA PRO A 28 62.76 38.60 44.50
C PRO A 28 62.59 38.20 45.98
N SER A 29 62.80 39.11 46.92
CA SER A 29 62.54 38.91 48.36
C SER A 29 61.06 38.97 48.73
N ASN A 30 60.28 39.82 48.06
CA ASN A 30 58.88 40.11 48.41
C ASN A 30 57.89 39.24 47.62
N ALA A 31 58.34 38.58 46.53
CA ALA A 31 57.51 37.75 45.68
C ALA A 31 56.83 36.59 46.43
N SER A 32 57.50 35.95 47.40
CA SER A 32 56.93 34.87 48.22
C SER A 32 55.86 35.38 49.18
N GLN A 33 56.04 36.57 49.77
CA GLN A 33 55.07 37.21 50.65
C GLN A 33 53.85 37.72 49.87
N VAL A 34 54.04 38.27 48.68
CA VAL A 34 52.92 38.65 47.79
C VAL A 34 52.13 37.40 47.37
N LEU A 35 52.80 36.29 47.08
CA LEU A 35 52.14 35.03 46.73
C LEU A 35 51.27 34.48 47.87
N SER A 36 51.74 34.51 49.13
CA SER A 36 50.93 34.08 50.27
C SER A 36 49.72 34.99 50.48
N LEU A 37 49.93 36.32 50.41
CA LEU A 37 48.84 37.30 50.54
C LEU A 37 47.78 37.16 49.43
N LEU A 38 48.19 36.88 48.19
CA LEU A 38 47.25 36.62 47.09
C LEU A 38 46.50 35.31 47.27
N SER A 39 47.15 34.29 47.85
CA SER A 39 46.50 33.00 48.13
C SER A 39 45.45 33.16 49.24
N ASP A 40 45.75 33.91 50.29
CA ASP A 40 44.81 34.24 51.36
C ASP A 40 43.63 35.07 50.84
N LEU A 41 43.92 36.06 49.99
CA LEU A 41 42.90 36.86 49.32
C LEU A 41 41.97 35.99 48.46
N HIS A 42 42.54 35.05 47.69
CA HIS A 42 41.77 34.14 46.86
C HIS A 42 40.84 33.23 47.69
N GLN A 43 41.33 32.66 48.80
CA GLN A 43 40.53 31.81 49.68
C GLN A 43 39.37 32.56 50.33
N ILE A 44 39.59 33.81 50.77
CA ILE A 44 38.53 34.66 51.34
C ILE A 44 37.48 34.97 50.28
N LEU A 45 37.90 35.35 49.07
CA LEU A 45 36.97 35.66 47.98
C LEU A 45 36.16 34.43 47.54
N GLN A 46 36.76 33.24 47.49
CA GLN A 46 36.04 31.99 47.21
C GLN A 46 35.01 31.66 48.29
N ARG A 47 35.35 31.87 49.57
CA ARG A 47 34.41 31.67 50.68
C ARG A 47 33.21 32.61 50.56
N LEU A 48 33.46 33.89 50.30
CA LEU A 48 32.42 34.90 50.11
C LEU A 48 31.51 34.59 48.90
N GLN A 49 32.08 34.02 47.83
CA GLN A 49 31.32 33.58 46.66
C GLN A 49 30.43 32.37 46.96
N ASN A 50 30.93 31.38 47.71
CA ASN A 50 30.15 30.21 48.12
C ASN A 50 28.98 30.58 49.04
N GLU A 51 29.14 31.61 49.87
CA GLU A 51 28.09 32.16 50.73
C GLU A 51 27.09 33.05 49.96
N LYS A 52 27.24 33.20 48.63
CA LYS A 52 26.43 34.05 47.75
C LYS A 52 26.30 35.50 48.24
N GLN A 53 27.33 36.03 48.89
CA GLN A 53 27.32 37.42 49.35
C GLN A 53 27.64 38.36 48.18
N ALA A 54 26.71 39.26 47.85
CA ALA A 54 26.92 40.26 46.82
C ALA A 54 27.96 41.31 47.26
N LEU A 55 29.09 41.38 46.56
CA LEU A 55 30.11 42.40 46.81
C LEU A 55 29.62 43.76 46.33
N SER A 56 29.67 44.77 47.21
CA SER A 56 29.34 46.15 46.81
C SER A 56 30.35 46.69 45.79
N PRO A 57 29.95 47.61 44.89
CA PRO A 57 30.84 48.16 43.86
C PRO A 57 32.04 48.92 44.47
N GLN A 58 31.86 49.55 45.63
CA GLN A 58 32.93 50.23 46.35
C GLN A 58 33.97 49.22 46.87
N LEU A 59 33.53 48.10 47.43
CA LEU A 59 34.41 47.03 47.91
C LEU A 59 35.16 46.36 46.75
N LEU A 60 34.50 46.16 45.61
CA LEU A 60 35.13 45.65 44.39
C LEU A 60 36.26 46.59 43.92
N SER A 61 35.99 47.89 43.78
CA SER A 61 37.02 48.86 43.37
C SER A 61 38.20 48.90 44.35
N TYR A 62 37.93 48.76 45.65
CA TYR A 62 38.96 48.74 46.69
C TYR A 62 39.85 47.49 46.59
N THR A 63 39.28 46.31 46.33
CA THR A 63 40.03 45.05 46.19
C THR A 63 40.81 44.94 44.87
N VAL A 64 40.29 45.52 43.78
CA VAL A 64 40.93 45.51 42.46
C VAL A 64 42.11 46.49 42.40
N PHE A 65 42.08 47.57 43.18
CA PHE A 65 43.12 48.62 43.14
C PHE A 65 44.55 48.13 43.45
N PRO A 66 44.80 47.31 44.50
CA PRO A 66 46.11 46.69 44.72
C PRO A 66 46.55 45.77 43.56
N LEU A 67 45.62 45.02 42.97
CA LEU A 67 45.91 44.05 41.89
C LEU A 67 46.34 44.78 40.61
N THR A 68 45.60 45.82 40.24
CA THR A 68 45.92 46.68 39.08
C THR A 68 47.22 47.46 39.32
N SER A 69 47.50 47.88 40.55
CA SER A 69 48.78 48.51 40.92
C SER A 69 49.98 47.57 40.73
N ILE A 70 49.84 46.28 41.04
CA ILE A 70 50.88 45.28 40.79
C ILE A 70 51.09 45.10 39.27
N LEU A 71 50.02 45.04 38.49
CA LEU A 71 50.11 44.88 37.03
C LEU A 71 50.70 46.10 36.31
N GLN A 72 50.44 47.31 36.81
CA GLN A 72 50.94 48.55 36.18
C GLN A 72 52.39 48.88 36.56
N ARG A 73 52.82 48.57 37.79
CA ARG A 73 54.16 48.93 38.29
C ARG A 73 55.25 47.98 37.85
N ASN A 74 54.90 46.80 37.36
CA ASN A 74 55.85 45.76 36.95
C ASN A 74 55.67 45.49 35.45
N ALA A 75 56.77 45.38 34.71
CA ALA A 75 56.72 44.93 33.32
C ALA A 75 56.14 43.50 33.28
N PRO A 76 55.26 43.17 32.31
CA PRO A 76 54.55 41.89 32.33
C PRO A 76 55.51 40.70 32.29
N SER A 77 56.61 40.77 31.51
CA SER A 77 57.69 39.76 31.46
C SER A 77 58.47 39.58 32.76
N ALA A 78 58.46 40.57 33.66
CA ALA A 78 59.19 40.55 34.93
C ALA A 78 58.40 39.92 36.09
N ILE A 79 57.09 39.69 35.92
CA ILE A 79 56.23 39.09 36.94
C ILE A 79 56.46 37.57 36.96
N PRO A 80 56.79 36.96 38.13
CA PRO A 80 56.89 35.50 38.26
C PRO A 80 55.58 34.77 37.92
N ASP A 81 55.69 33.62 37.25
CA ASP A 81 54.55 32.85 36.73
C ASP A 81 53.52 32.52 37.82
N ARG A 82 53.97 32.03 38.99
CA ARG A 82 53.10 31.73 40.14
C ARG A 82 52.35 32.93 40.72
N VAL A 83 52.97 34.11 40.70
CA VAL A 83 52.33 35.35 41.19
C VAL A 83 51.26 35.78 40.20
N LEU A 84 51.58 35.73 38.89
CA LEU A 84 50.64 36.05 37.83
C LEU A 84 49.45 35.08 37.78
N GLU A 85 49.69 33.77 37.96
CA GLU A 85 48.65 32.75 38.11
C GLU A 85 47.66 33.12 39.22
N LYS A 86 48.15 33.39 40.45
CA LYS A 86 47.29 33.76 41.58
C LYS A 86 46.59 35.10 41.39
N LEU A 87 47.25 36.09 40.78
CA LEU A 87 46.61 37.37 40.41
C LEU A 87 45.42 37.13 39.47
N LEU A 88 45.60 36.32 38.44
CA LEU A 88 44.55 36.02 37.46
C LEU A 88 43.41 35.21 38.07
N LEU A 89 43.69 34.28 38.97
CA LEU A 89 42.66 33.53 39.72
C LEU A 89 41.85 34.43 40.68
N VAL A 90 42.50 35.39 41.33
CA VAL A 90 41.81 36.40 42.14
C VAL A 90 40.95 37.29 41.24
N LEU A 91 41.49 37.75 40.11
CA LEU A 91 40.76 38.55 39.15
C LEU A 91 39.57 37.80 38.55
N SER A 92 39.69 36.50 38.24
CA SER A 92 38.57 35.70 37.72
C SER A 92 37.42 35.62 38.72
N THR A 93 37.72 35.37 39.99
CA THR A 93 36.71 35.37 41.07
C THR A 93 36.04 36.74 41.25
N LEU A 94 36.83 37.82 41.17
CA LEU A 94 36.28 39.18 41.25
C LEU A 94 35.44 39.54 40.03
N CYS A 95 35.82 39.08 38.83
CA CYS A 95 35.10 39.34 37.57
C CYS A 95 33.65 38.85 37.63
N GLU A 96 33.34 37.83 38.42
CA GLU A 96 31.98 37.31 38.54
C GLU A 96 30.98 38.34 39.07
N ASN A 97 31.39 39.12 40.06
CA ASN A 97 30.57 40.21 40.61
C ASN A 97 30.87 41.55 39.93
N TRP A 98 32.08 41.74 39.40
CA TRP A 98 32.50 42.99 38.79
C TRP A 98 31.89 43.22 37.42
N TRP A 99 31.55 42.16 36.68
CA TRP A 99 30.96 42.25 35.34
C TRP A 99 29.70 43.14 35.28
N TRP A 100 28.87 43.13 36.33
CA TRP A 100 27.65 43.95 36.42
C TRP A 100 27.89 45.47 36.46
N TYR A 101 29.07 45.88 36.91
CA TYR A 101 29.44 47.28 37.14
C TYR A 101 30.63 47.73 36.27
N CYS A 102 31.07 46.89 35.34
CA CYS A 102 32.32 47.09 34.61
C CYS A 102 32.14 48.06 33.44
N ASP A 103 33.01 49.07 33.36
CA ASP A 103 33.06 49.97 32.20
C ASP A 103 33.72 49.30 30.98
N GLN A 104 33.31 49.71 29.77
CA GLN A 104 33.83 49.21 28.49
C GLN A 104 35.36 49.24 28.37
N LYS A 105 36.01 50.31 28.85
CA LYS A 105 37.49 50.45 28.83
C LYS A 105 38.18 49.44 29.74
N THR A 106 37.60 49.18 30.90
CA THR A 106 38.15 48.26 31.88
C THR A 106 38.01 46.82 31.40
N TRP A 107 36.85 46.49 30.82
CA TRP A 107 36.62 45.23 30.13
C TRP A 107 37.65 45.01 28.99
N GLU A 108 37.89 46.03 28.16
CA GLU A 108 38.88 45.98 27.07
C GLU A 108 40.30 45.69 27.59
N GLN A 109 40.72 46.36 28.67
CA GLN A 109 42.04 46.17 29.27
C GLN A 109 42.22 44.77 29.86
N LEU A 110 41.20 44.23 30.54
CA LEU A 110 41.23 42.87 31.08
C LEU A 110 41.25 41.82 29.97
N PHE A 111 40.48 42.04 28.90
CA PHE A 111 40.49 41.18 27.73
C PHE A 111 41.88 41.16 27.07
N MET A 112 42.46 42.34 26.82
CA MET A 112 43.80 42.45 26.24
C MET A 112 44.87 41.82 27.14
N LEU A 113 44.78 41.99 28.46
CA LEU A 113 45.68 41.35 29.42
C LEU A 113 45.61 39.83 29.32
N CYS A 114 44.40 39.25 29.33
CA CYS A 114 44.23 37.80 29.21
C CYS A 114 44.74 37.30 27.85
N GLY A 115 44.38 37.97 26.75
CA GLY A 115 44.84 37.62 25.41
C GLY A 115 46.36 37.69 25.26
N ALA A 116 47.01 38.69 25.85
CA ALA A 116 48.46 38.84 25.84
C ALA A 116 49.18 37.74 26.64
N VAL A 117 48.64 37.32 27.79
CA VAL A 117 49.21 36.23 28.60
C VAL A 117 49.05 34.88 27.89
N ILE A 118 47.93 34.63 27.23
CA ILE A 118 47.68 33.38 26.46
C ILE A 118 48.57 33.34 25.21
N GLY A 119 48.71 34.45 24.51
CA GLY A 119 49.46 34.56 23.25
C GLY A 119 50.97 34.52 23.37
N ASP A 120 51.49 34.51 24.61
CA ASP A 120 52.86 34.85 25.00
C ASP A 120 53.24 36.28 24.56
N ILE A 121 53.59 37.11 25.54
CA ILE A 121 53.86 38.54 25.34
C ILE A 121 55.17 38.66 24.54
N GLU A 122 55.06 39.25 23.34
CA GLU A 122 56.08 39.39 22.27
C GLU A 122 56.07 38.28 21.21
N GLY A 123 55.45 38.61 20.07
CA GLY A 123 55.50 37.80 18.86
C GLY A 123 56.93 37.54 18.38
N LYS A 124 57.15 36.30 17.93
CA LYS A 124 58.28 35.86 17.08
C LYS A 124 59.70 35.95 17.68
N GLY A 125 59.87 36.26 18.97
CA GLY A 125 61.18 36.29 19.65
C GLY A 125 61.41 35.14 20.63
N LYS A 126 62.67 34.89 21.01
CA LYS A 126 63.12 33.97 22.09
C LYS A 126 62.70 34.45 23.50
N GLY A 127 61.44 34.85 23.68
CA GLY A 127 60.86 35.09 25.00
C GLY A 127 60.58 33.78 25.73
N LYS A 128 60.70 33.76 27.06
CA LYS A 128 60.32 32.61 27.88
C LYS A 128 58.80 32.42 27.75
N ALA A 129 58.36 31.31 27.17
CA ALA A 129 56.94 30.94 27.14
C ALA A 129 56.41 30.79 28.58
N ARG A 130 55.20 31.27 28.83
CA ARG A 130 54.57 31.14 30.15
C ARG A 130 54.16 29.70 30.43
N ASP A 131 54.23 29.33 31.70
CA ASP A 131 53.80 28.02 32.20
C ASP A 131 52.31 27.79 31.88
N ASP A 132 51.93 26.54 31.62
CA ASP A 132 50.59 26.17 31.16
C ASP A 132 49.51 26.49 32.23
N GLU A 133 49.86 26.45 33.52
CA GLU A 133 48.98 26.84 34.64
C GLU A 133 48.67 28.35 34.63
N THR A 134 49.64 29.18 34.26
CA THR A 134 49.43 30.64 34.15
C THR A 134 48.52 30.96 32.98
N LYS A 135 48.70 30.26 31.86
CA LYS A 135 47.81 30.35 30.69
C LYS A 135 46.40 29.88 31.04
N GLU A 136 46.26 28.80 31.83
CA GLU A 136 44.96 28.31 32.28
C GLU A 136 44.24 29.36 33.13
N ALA A 137 44.93 29.99 34.09
CA ALA A 137 44.36 31.05 34.90
C ALA A 137 43.91 32.25 34.05
N ALA A 138 44.67 32.62 33.01
CA ALA A 138 44.28 33.68 32.08
C ALA A 138 43.02 33.30 31.27
N VAL A 139 42.93 32.06 30.80
CA VAL A 139 41.74 31.55 30.08
C VAL A 139 40.52 31.51 31.00
N ASN A 140 40.67 31.08 32.26
CA ASN A 140 39.58 31.08 33.24
C ASN A 140 39.06 32.50 33.52
N CYS A 141 39.97 33.48 33.63
CA CYS A 141 39.61 34.89 33.74
C CYS A 141 38.85 35.38 32.49
N LEU A 142 39.31 35.01 31.30
CA LEU A 142 38.66 35.35 30.03
C LEU A 142 37.25 34.74 29.93
N ILE A 143 37.06 33.48 30.32
CA ILE A 143 35.74 32.82 30.37
C ILE A 143 34.83 33.56 31.35
N SER A 144 35.32 33.86 32.56
CA SER A 144 34.55 34.58 33.58
C SER A 144 34.12 35.98 33.07
N LEU A 145 34.95 36.63 32.27
CA LEU A 145 34.66 37.93 31.67
C LEU A 145 33.62 37.86 30.53
N THR A 146 33.54 36.72 29.83
CA THR A 146 32.80 36.57 28.57
C THR A 146 31.60 35.62 28.64
N ARG A 147 31.39 34.91 29.75
CA ARG A 147 30.22 34.04 29.93
C ARG A 147 28.91 34.83 29.98
N GLU A 148 27.86 34.24 29.42
CA GLU A 148 26.49 34.70 29.62
C GLU A 148 26.05 34.46 31.08
N ARG A 149 25.22 35.37 31.62
CA ARG A 149 24.73 35.33 33.00
C ARG A 149 23.20 35.41 33.03
N ASP A 150 22.60 34.59 33.88
CA ASP A 150 21.14 34.50 34.06
C ASP A 150 20.58 35.57 35.01
N GLU A 151 19.28 35.85 34.91
CA GLU A 151 18.58 36.84 35.76
C GLU A 151 18.63 36.50 37.25
N ASN A 152 18.77 35.22 37.61
CA ASN A 152 18.85 34.74 38.99
C ASN A 152 20.21 35.04 39.67
N GLU A 153 21.25 35.35 38.89
CA GLU A 153 22.58 35.73 39.41
C GLU A 153 22.73 37.25 39.61
N ALA A 154 21.71 38.04 39.24
CA ALA A 154 21.76 39.49 39.34
C ALA A 154 21.66 39.97 40.80
N PRO A 155 22.48 40.95 41.22
CA PRO A 155 22.28 41.63 42.49
C PRO A 155 20.88 42.26 42.56
N GLU A 156 20.21 42.20 43.72
CA GLU A 156 18.84 42.71 43.93
C GLU A 156 18.63 44.17 43.43
N VAL A 157 19.70 44.98 43.43
CA VAL A 157 19.70 46.39 42.98
C VAL A 157 19.57 46.54 41.46
N ILE A 158 19.94 45.52 40.68
CA ILE A 158 19.99 45.52 39.20
C ILE A 158 18.90 44.60 38.60
N ALA A 159 18.20 43.82 39.43
CA ALA A 159 17.24 42.79 39.01
C ALA A 159 15.99 43.30 38.25
N SER A 160 15.84 44.61 38.03
CA SER A 160 14.74 45.16 37.23
C SER A 160 15.01 45.04 35.72
N GLY A 161 14.38 44.05 35.08
CA GLY A 161 14.04 44.03 33.65
C GLY A 161 15.21 43.94 32.65
N GLY A 162 15.73 42.73 32.40
CA GLY A 162 16.61 42.47 31.25
C GLY A 162 18.02 43.09 31.32
N ALA A 163 18.44 43.60 32.47
CA ALA A 163 19.77 44.16 32.71
C ALA A 163 20.96 43.29 32.22
N PRO A 164 21.01 41.95 32.43
CA PRO A 164 22.14 41.15 31.94
C PRO A 164 22.27 41.18 30.42
N ARG A 165 21.15 41.14 29.70
CA ARG A 165 21.16 41.23 28.22
C ARG A 165 21.68 42.58 27.74
N ASN A 166 21.32 43.67 28.42
CA ASN A 166 21.79 45.02 28.06
C ASN A 166 23.30 45.17 28.23
N VAL A 167 23.86 44.70 29.36
CA VAL A 167 25.31 44.73 29.60
C VAL A 167 26.05 43.84 28.59
N LEU A 168 25.52 42.66 28.30
CA LEU A 168 26.09 41.76 27.30
C LEU A 168 26.07 42.42 25.90
N MET A 169 24.96 43.02 25.48
CA MET A 169 24.86 43.74 24.21
C MET A 169 25.86 44.90 24.11
N GLN A 170 26.10 45.64 25.19
CA GLN A 170 27.11 46.71 25.21
C GLN A 170 28.51 46.16 24.94
N PHE A 171 28.90 45.05 25.60
CA PHE A 171 30.19 44.43 25.36
C PHE A 171 30.29 43.77 23.99
N GLN A 172 29.21 43.16 23.48
CA GLN A 172 29.15 42.64 22.12
C GLN A 172 29.35 43.75 21.08
N ALA A 173 28.65 44.88 21.22
CA ALA A 173 28.80 46.03 20.33
C ALA A 173 30.24 46.59 20.36
N HIS A 174 30.90 46.60 21.52
CA HIS A 174 32.32 46.99 21.61
C HIS A 174 33.24 45.99 20.92
N ALA A 175 33.03 44.70 21.16
CA ALA A 175 33.87 43.64 20.60
C ALA A 175 33.78 43.59 19.06
N GLN A 176 32.62 43.96 18.51
CA GLN A 176 32.38 44.04 17.07
C GLN A 176 32.89 45.36 16.45
N SER A 177 33.48 46.26 17.23
CA SER A 177 34.09 47.48 16.70
C SER A 177 35.33 47.18 15.84
N PRO A 178 35.57 47.92 14.74
CA PRO A 178 36.66 47.62 13.80
C PRO A 178 38.06 47.73 14.42
N LYS A 179 38.20 48.45 15.55
CA LYS A 179 39.46 48.55 16.30
C LYS A 179 39.73 47.32 17.16
N PHE A 180 38.69 46.62 17.60
CA PHE A 180 38.81 45.49 18.51
C PHE A 180 38.84 44.13 17.80
N ILE A 181 38.31 44.02 16.58
CA ILE A 181 38.35 42.78 15.77
C ILE A 181 39.76 42.18 15.65
N PRO A 182 40.85 42.95 15.41
CA PRO A 182 42.21 42.38 15.38
C PRO A 182 42.66 41.78 16.72
N ILE A 183 42.28 42.40 17.84
CA ILE A 183 42.60 41.93 19.20
C ILE A 183 41.85 40.61 19.46
N LEU A 184 40.58 40.56 19.09
CA LEU A 184 39.76 39.35 19.16
C LEU A 184 40.38 38.23 18.30
N GLY A 185 40.76 38.52 17.05
CA GLY A 185 41.40 37.57 16.16
C GLY A 185 42.73 37.03 16.67
N GLN A 186 43.60 37.89 17.22
CA GLN A 186 44.85 37.48 17.85
C GLN A 186 44.61 36.60 19.09
N THR A 187 43.57 36.91 19.88
CA THR A 187 43.20 36.12 21.05
C THR A 187 42.66 34.74 20.66
N ILE A 188 41.85 34.65 19.60
CA ILE A 188 41.37 33.38 19.04
C ILE A 188 42.55 32.55 18.52
N ASP A 189 43.51 33.14 17.81
CA ASP A 189 44.73 32.44 17.38
C ASP A 189 45.57 31.92 18.56
N ALA A 190 45.75 32.74 19.59
CA ALA A 190 46.44 32.35 20.81
C ALA A 190 45.75 31.17 21.51
N LEU A 191 44.42 31.19 21.60
CA LEU A 191 43.62 30.10 22.18
C LEU A 191 43.69 28.82 21.33
N MET A 192 43.72 28.91 20.00
CA MET A 192 43.92 27.74 19.14
C MET A 192 45.30 27.09 19.38
N ARG A 193 46.34 27.91 19.60
CA ARG A 193 47.67 27.42 19.96
C ARG A 193 47.67 26.77 21.36
N SER A 194 47.02 27.37 22.36
CA SER A 194 46.93 26.77 23.70
C SER A 194 46.07 25.51 23.74
N ALA A 195 45.06 25.39 22.88
CA ALA A 195 44.24 24.18 22.73
C ALA A 195 45.01 22.96 22.16
N THR A 196 46.20 23.17 21.60
CA THR A 196 47.10 22.09 21.13
C THR A 196 48.09 21.64 22.22
N SER A 197 48.09 22.27 23.40
CA SER A 197 49.00 21.95 24.50
C SER A 197 48.76 20.55 25.09
N SER A 198 49.77 20.00 25.77
CA SER A 198 49.68 18.71 26.46
C SER A 198 48.93 18.80 27.80
N HIS A 199 48.77 20.02 28.34
CA HIS A 199 48.09 20.27 29.60
C HIS A 199 46.56 20.23 29.42
N ARG A 200 45.93 19.16 29.91
CA ARG A 200 44.50 18.87 29.67
C ARG A 200 43.53 19.95 30.19
N PRO A 201 43.68 20.48 31.42
CA PRO A 201 42.81 21.55 31.90
C PRO A 201 42.89 22.80 31.01
N LEU A 202 44.10 23.21 30.62
CA LEU A 202 44.31 24.31 29.69
C LEU A 202 43.64 24.04 28.34
N GLN A 203 43.75 22.82 27.82
CA GLN A 203 43.11 22.44 26.56
C GLN A 203 41.59 22.58 26.60
N SER A 204 40.92 21.99 27.60
CA SER A 204 39.46 22.07 27.73
C SER A 204 38.96 23.50 27.99
N ARG A 205 39.63 24.23 28.89
CA ARG A 205 39.31 25.66 29.12
C ARG A 205 39.52 26.51 27.87
N SER A 206 40.57 26.26 27.10
CA SER A 206 40.83 26.99 25.84
C SER A 206 39.75 26.71 24.80
N LEU A 207 39.29 25.47 24.66
CA LEU A 207 38.19 25.10 23.76
C LEU A 207 36.86 25.75 24.18
N HIS A 208 36.54 25.74 25.47
CA HIS A 208 35.35 26.42 25.99
C HIS A 208 35.41 27.94 25.78
N ALA A 209 36.57 28.56 25.99
CA ALA A 209 36.78 29.98 25.71
C ALA A 209 36.63 30.30 24.20
N LEU A 210 37.18 29.47 23.32
CA LEU A 210 36.99 29.58 21.87
C LEU A 210 35.51 29.51 21.51
N GLN A 211 34.79 28.54 22.05
CA GLN A 211 33.36 28.39 21.81
C GLN A 211 32.59 29.64 22.24
N THR A 212 32.88 30.17 23.43
CA THR A 212 32.20 31.36 23.98
C THR A 212 32.49 32.61 23.15
N LEU A 213 33.76 32.85 22.77
CA LEU A 213 34.14 34.01 21.95
C LEU A 213 33.52 33.94 20.54
N ILE A 214 33.54 32.75 19.93
CA ILE A 214 33.03 32.57 18.58
C ILE A 214 31.50 32.51 18.55
N SER A 215 30.81 32.05 19.59
CA SER A 215 29.34 32.07 19.62
C SER A 215 28.78 33.46 19.98
N LEU A 216 29.37 34.15 20.96
CA LEU A 216 28.78 35.37 21.54
C LEU A 216 29.39 36.69 21.04
N TYR A 217 30.69 36.76 20.71
CA TYR A 217 31.38 38.04 20.49
C TYR A 217 31.85 38.29 19.06
N ALA A 218 32.19 37.24 18.30
CA ALA A 218 32.66 37.41 16.93
C ALA A 218 31.58 38.03 16.02
N PRO A 219 31.86 39.05 15.19
CA PRO A 219 30.89 39.58 14.23
C PRO A 219 30.68 38.61 13.06
N ASP A 220 29.47 38.59 12.49
CA ASP A 220 29.11 37.64 11.43
C ASP A 220 30.03 37.73 10.20
N GLY A 221 30.46 38.92 9.78
CA GLY A 221 31.39 39.07 8.65
C GLY A 221 32.82 38.56 8.93
N PHE A 222 33.21 38.45 10.20
CA PHE A 222 34.56 38.03 10.61
C PHE A 222 34.68 36.50 10.74
N VAL A 223 33.62 35.80 11.18
CA VAL A 223 33.65 34.33 11.38
C VAL A 223 34.10 33.56 10.12
N PRO A 224 33.65 33.89 8.89
CA PRO A 224 34.12 33.25 7.66
C PRO A 224 35.63 33.31 7.44
N SER A 225 36.29 34.37 7.93
CA SER A 225 37.74 34.56 7.75
C SER A 225 38.58 33.63 8.63
N ILE A 226 38.07 33.29 9.82
CA ILE A 226 38.74 32.40 10.78
C ILE A 226 38.38 30.92 10.58
N LEU A 227 37.29 30.62 9.85
CA LEU A 227 36.77 29.27 9.63
C LEU A 227 37.84 28.25 9.19
N PRO A 228 38.68 28.47 8.15
CA PRO A 228 39.64 27.47 7.72
C PRO A 228 40.69 27.13 8.80
N GLY A 229 41.12 28.15 9.56
CA GLY A 229 42.08 27.98 10.66
C GLY A 229 41.48 27.18 11.82
N VAL A 230 40.25 27.52 12.21
CA VAL A 230 39.55 26.83 13.32
C VAL A 230 39.23 25.39 12.93
N VAL A 231 38.67 25.14 11.74
CA VAL A 231 38.35 23.77 11.28
C VAL A 231 39.61 22.91 11.23
N SER A 232 40.72 23.43 10.68
CA SER A 232 42.00 22.70 10.63
C SER A 232 42.60 22.42 12.03
N ALA A 233 42.45 23.35 12.98
CA ALA A 233 42.89 23.12 14.35
C ALA A 233 42.02 22.08 15.08
N MET A 234 40.69 22.19 14.96
CA MET A 234 39.75 21.30 15.63
C MET A 234 39.83 19.87 15.08
N THR A 235 39.98 19.66 13.76
CA THR A 235 40.18 18.31 13.20
C THR A 235 41.45 17.66 13.73
N ARG A 236 42.55 18.41 13.83
CA ARG A 236 43.82 17.90 14.40
C ARG A 236 43.70 17.51 15.87
N ILE A 237 42.97 18.30 16.66
CA ILE A 237 42.72 18.05 18.09
C ILE A 237 41.78 16.84 18.27
N ALA A 238 40.69 16.78 17.49
CA ALA A 238 39.73 15.68 17.52
C ALA A 238 40.38 14.33 17.18
N LEU A 239 41.27 14.31 16.18
CA LEU A 239 41.99 13.09 15.78
C LEU A 239 43.24 12.80 16.64
N GLY A 240 43.62 13.68 17.56
CA GLY A 240 44.79 13.50 18.42
C GLY A 240 46.15 13.56 17.69
N THR A 241 46.20 14.14 16.49
CA THR A 241 47.41 14.17 15.63
C THR A 241 48.62 14.89 16.26
N SER A 242 48.41 15.77 17.24
CA SER A 242 49.47 16.45 17.97
C SER A 242 50.09 15.60 19.09
N THR A 243 49.38 14.59 19.59
CA THR A 243 49.82 13.71 20.67
C THR A 243 50.24 12.36 20.09
N ALA A 244 51.53 12.04 20.16
CA ALA A 244 52.16 10.94 19.43
C ALA A 244 51.64 9.51 19.73
N LYS A 245 50.67 9.30 20.63
CA LYS A 245 50.08 7.98 20.93
C LYS A 245 48.60 8.06 21.34
N GLY A 246 47.74 7.54 20.46
CA GLY A 246 46.34 7.19 20.79
C GLY A 246 45.31 8.28 20.50
N TRP A 247 44.04 7.91 20.63
CA TRP A 247 42.89 8.82 20.51
C TRP A 247 42.93 9.89 21.60
N SER A 248 42.47 11.09 21.28
CA SER A 248 42.22 12.13 22.28
C SER A 248 41.06 11.71 23.20
N LYS A 249 41.00 12.25 24.42
CA LYS A 249 39.93 11.89 25.36
C LYS A 249 38.59 12.41 24.85
N GLY A 250 37.51 11.67 25.11
CA GLY A 250 36.20 11.98 24.53
C GLY A 250 35.62 13.36 24.87
N ILE A 251 35.92 13.92 26.04
CA ILE A 251 35.47 15.29 26.41
C ILE A 251 36.11 16.33 25.48
N ILE A 252 37.41 16.21 25.20
CA ILE A 252 38.15 17.13 24.33
C ILE A 252 37.64 17.00 22.88
N VAL A 253 37.35 15.77 22.44
CA VAL A 253 36.74 15.54 21.12
C VAL A 253 35.39 16.26 21.03
N ALA A 254 34.52 16.07 22.01
CA ALA A 254 33.20 16.71 22.04
C ALA A 254 33.29 18.24 22.04
N GLU A 255 34.17 18.84 22.86
CA GLU A 255 34.39 20.29 22.89
C GLU A 255 34.96 20.80 21.56
N SER A 256 35.91 20.08 20.95
CA SER A 256 36.48 20.47 19.65
C SER A 256 35.45 20.42 18.51
N LEU A 257 34.55 19.43 18.54
CA LEU A 257 33.43 19.31 17.59
C LEU A 257 32.39 20.41 17.85
N ALA A 258 32.13 20.78 19.10
CA ALA A 258 31.22 21.89 19.42
C ALA A 258 31.74 23.23 18.88
N VAL A 259 33.04 23.52 19.04
CA VAL A 259 33.67 24.71 18.42
C VAL A 259 33.54 24.65 16.90
N MET A 260 33.85 23.51 16.28
CA MET A 260 33.75 23.34 14.82
C MET A 260 32.31 23.53 14.31
N ARG A 261 31.32 23.01 15.04
CA ARG A 261 29.89 23.18 14.76
C ARG A 261 29.52 24.66 14.74
N ASP A 262 29.80 25.38 15.82
CA ASP A 262 29.36 26.76 16.00
C ASP A 262 29.99 27.69 14.94
N VAL A 263 31.28 27.50 14.62
CA VAL A 263 31.96 28.26 13.56
C VAL A 263 31.35 27.95 12.18
N THR A 264 31.04 26.68 11.92
CA THR A 264 30.48 26.24 10.63
C THR A 264 29.09 26.83 10.41
N ILE A 265 28.21 26.73 11.42
CA ILE A 265 26.84 27.26 11.36
C ILE A 265 26.86 28.79 11.21
N ARG A 266 27.71 29.49 11.95
CA ARG A 266 27.82 30.97 11.83
C ARG A 266 28.47 31.43 10.51
N SER A 267 29.24 30.57 9.84
CA SER A 267 29.89 30.91 8.58
C SER A 267 29.00 30.61 7.36
N ILE A 268 28.42 29.40 7.30
CA ILE A 268 27.76 28.82 6.12
C ILE A 268 26.33 28.34 6.46
N GLY A 269 25.75 28.73 7.59
CA GLY A 269 24.37 28.40 7.93
C GLY A 269 23.38 29.02 6.93
N ASP A 270 22.31 28.29 6.63
CA ASP A 270 21.31 28.67 5.63
C ASP A 270 20.70 30.05 5.94
N GLU A 271 20.36 30.32 7.20
CA GLU A 271 19.75 31.60 7.62
C GLU A 271 20.63 32.82 7.29
N ILE A 272 21.94 32.70 7.49
CA ILE A 272 22.89 33.80 7.29
C ILE A 272 23.16 33.98 5.79
N CYS A 273 23.34 32.86 5.07
CA CYS A 273 23.54 32.87 3.63
C CYS A 273 22.30 33.37 2.86
N LEU A 274 21.08 33.15 3.37
CA LEU A 274 19.84 33.71 2.83
C LEU A 274 19.77 35.23 3.06
N LYS A 275 20.11 35.71 4.27
CA LYS A 275 20.12 37.14 4.61
C LYS A 275 21.09 37.94 3.72
N GLU A 276 22.26 37.37 3.42
CA GLU A 276 23.27 38.01 2.57
C GLU A 276 23.10 37.72 1.07
N GLY A 277 22.08 36.94 0.69
CA GLY A 277 21.78 36.61 -0.71
C GLY A 277 22.79 35.69 -1.39
N ALA A 278 23.63 34.99 -0.62
CA ALA A 278 24.60 34.00 -1.11
C ALA A 278 23.90 32.75 -1.67
N VAL A 279 22.75 32.41 -1.10
CA VAL A 279 21.86 31.32 -1.49
C VAL A 279 20.43 31.88 -1.60
N ARG A 280 19.64 31.34 -2.51
CA ARG A 280 18.23 31.72 -2.69
C ARG A 280 17.37 30.48 -2.45
N ASP A 281 16.35 30.60 -1.61
CA ASP A 281 15.31 29.59 -1.48
C ASP A 281 14.35 29.81 -2.65
N ILE A 282 14.28 28.85 -3.58
CA ILE A 282 13.39 28.92 -4.74
C ILE A 282 12.16 28.12 -4.36
N THR A 283 11.10 28.82 -3.97
CA THR A 283 9.84 28.20 -3.55
C THR A 283 8.77 28.28 -4.61
N ASP A 284 8.71 29.39 -5.36
CA ASP A 284 7.64 29.66 -6.30
C ASP A 284 8.15 29.84 -7.75
N LEU A 285 7.26 29.62 -8.72
CA LEU A 285 7.55 29.87 -10.15
C LEU A 285 7.89 31.35 -10.42
N ASP A 286 7.42 32.28 -9.59
CA ASP A 286 7.80 33.69 -9.65
C ASP A 286 9.26 33.94 -9.19
N ASP A 287 9.81 33.11 -8.30
CA ASP A 287 11.22 33.17 -7.88
C ASP A 287 12.17 32.72 -9.01
N LEU A 288 11.72 31.77 -9.84
CA LEU A 288 12.42 31.33 -11.05
C LEU A 288 12.48 32.43 -12.12
N VAL A 289 11.41 33.23 -12.26
CA VAL A 289 11.36 34.39 -13.16
C VAL A 289 12.22 35.54 -12.62
N GLY A 290 12.20 35.78 -11.31
CA GLY A 290 13.09 36.73 -10.63
C GLY A 290 14.57 36.37 -10.75
N ALA A 291 14.92 35.07 -10.79
CA ALA A 291 16.28 34.59 -10.97
C ALA A 291 16.87 34.91 -12.36
N ALA A 292 16.03 35.01 -13.40
CA ALA A 292 16.45 35.35 -14.75
C ALA A 292 16.64 36.87 -14.97
N ILE A 293 16.06 37.73 -14.12
CA ILE A 293 15.88 39.16 -14.42
C ILE A 293 16.85 40.10 -13.65
N SER A 294 17.62 39.64 -12.65
CA SER A 294 18.64 40.52 -12.03
C SER A 294 19.80 39.83 -11.30
N PRO A 295 21.07 40.09 -11.69
CA PRO A 295 22.20 39.97 -10.80
C PRO A 295 22.25 41.24 -9.92
N ARG A 296 21.53 41.27 -8.80
CA ARG A 296 21.75 42.31 -7.78
C ARG A 296 23.10 42.05 -7.11
N VAL A 297 24.15 42.63 -7.65
CA VAL A 297 25.43 42.83 -6.96
C VAL A 297 25.19 43.93 -5.92
N SER A 298 24.85 43.56 -4.68
CA SER A 298 24.94 44.47 -3.55
C SER A 298 26.41 44.60 -3.17
N SER A 299 27.16 45.43 -3.89
CA SER A 299 28.51 45.82 -3.50
C SER A 299 28.42 46.86 -2.36
N SER A 300 28.24 46.40 -1.13
CA SER A 300 28.70 47.20 0.01
C SER A 300 30.23 47.34 -0.05
N PRO A 301 30.80 48.49 0.32
CA PRO A 301 32.26 48.64 0.36
C PRO A 301 32.87 47.60 1.31
N PRO A 302 34.00 46.97 0.96
CA PRO A 302 34.60 45.92 1.77
C PRO A 302 35.00 46.50 3.13
N GLN A 303 34.33 46.04 4.20
CA GLN A 303 34.74 46.40 5.55
C GLN A 303 36.04 45.65 5.90
N PRO A 304 37.00 46.31 6.56
CA PRO A 304 38.25 45.67 6.95
C PRO A 304 37.96 44.47 7.86
N PHE A 305 38.62 43.33 7.60
CA PHE A 305 38.46 42.07 8.32
C PHE A 305 37.10 41.34 8.14
N SER A 306 36.25 41.80 7.22
CA SER A 306 35.02 41.09 6.82
C SER A 306 35.23 40.31 5.52
N THR A 307 34.61 39.14 5.41
CA THR A 307 34.56 38.36 4.15
C THR A 307 33.14 38.35 3.62
N ASP A 308 32.95 38.87 2.41
CA ASP A 308 31.64 38.86 1.75
C ASP A 308 31.27 37.44 1.29
N ARG A 309 30.09 36.96 1.70
CA ARG A 309 29.60 35.63 1.34
C ARG A 309 29.07 35.61 -0.09
N SER A 310 29.98 35.52 -1.06
CA SER A 310 29.63 35.32 -2.47
C SER A 310 29.30 33.84 -2.75
N PRO A 311 28.48 33.53 -3.79
CA PRO A 311 28.21 32.15 -4.18
C PRO A 311 29.47 31.40 -4.63
N SER A 312 30.47 32.11 -5.18
CA SER A 312 31.78 31.54 -5.52
C SER A 312 32.61 31.20 -4.28
N TRP A 313 32.60 32.06 -3.27
CA TRP A 313 33.25 31.80 -1.99
C TRP A 313 32.60 30.60 -1.29
N LEU A 314 31.26 30.53 -1.29
CA LEU A 314 30.52 29.43 -0.69
C LEU A 314 30.85 28.08 -1.34
N ARG A 315 30.94 28.00 -2.68
CA ARG A 315 31.36 26.77 -3.39
C ARG A 315 32.79 26.35 -3.07
N GLY A 316 33.72 27.30 -3.01
CA GLY A 316 35.11 27.02 -2.64
C GLY A 316 35.22 26.48 -1.21
N THR A 317 34.60 27.18 -0.26
CA THR A 317 34.64 26.83 1.16
C THR A 317 33.90 25.52 1.46
N SER A 318 32.74 25.27 0.84
CA SER A 318 32.00 24.02 1.02
C SER A 318 32.79 22.80 0.57
N SER A 319 33.52 22.89 -0.56
CA SER A 319 34.38 21.80 -1.03
C SER A 319 35.50 21.47 -0.03
N GLN A 320 36.12 22.50 0.58
CA GLN A 320 37.16 22.32 1.60
C GLN A 320 36.58 21.76 2.90
N LEU A 321 35.39 22.20 3.28
CA LEU A 321 34.71 21.71 4.47
C LEU A 321 34.32 20.24 4.33
N ILE A 322 33.85 19.80 3.16
CA ILE A 322 33.58 18.38 2.87
C ILE A 322 34.85 17.54 3.00
N ILE A 323 36.00 18.03 2.52
CA ILE A 323 37.28 17.33 2.70
C ILE A 323 37.58 17.20 4.20
N ALA A 324 37.42 18.27 4.98
CA ALA A 324 37.62 18.24 6.43
C ALA A 324 36.67 17.27 7.14
N LEU A 325 35.37 17.26 6.77
CA LEU A 325 34.39 16.32 7.33
C LEU A 325 34.74 14.86 7.01
N ASN A 326 35.27 14.58 5.83
CA ASN A 326 35.72 13.22 5.50
C ASN A 326 36.90 12.78 6.38
N THR A 327 37.78 13.70 6.81
CA THR A 327 38.90 13.35 7.69
C THR A 327 38.49 12.89 9.08
N ILE A 328 37.31 13.30 9.56
CA ILE A 328 36.80 12.93 10.89
C ILE A 328 35.98 11.62 10.90
N THR A 329 35.76 10.99 9.74
CA THR A 329 35.09 9.67 9.62
C THR A 329 35.59 8.60 10.61
N PRO A 330 36.90 8.48 10.93
CA PRO A 330 37.36 7.49 11.90
C PRO A 330 36.75 7.65 13.29
N LEU A 331 36.31 8.85 13.69
CA LEU A 331 35.72 9.12 15.01
C LEU A 331 34.46 8.28 15.29
N VAL A 332 33.78 7.77 14.26
CA VAL A 332 32.63 6.85 14.41
C VAL A 332 33.01 5.58 15.20
N SER A 333 34.27 5.15 15.11
CA SER A 333 34.81 3.97 15.80
C SER A 333 35.44 4.26 17.17
N HIS A 334 35.23 5.46 17.72
CA HIS A 334 35.84 5.89 18.98
C HIS A 334 35.30 5.07 20.18
N SER A 335 36.17 4.70 21.11
CA SER A 335 35.81 3.83 22.25
C SER A 335 35.09 4.52 23.42
N ASN A 336 35.12 5.86 23.46
CA ASN A 336 34.48 6.66 24.52
C ASN A 336 33.11 7.21 24.05
N PRO A 337 32.02 6.96 24.80
CA PRO A 337 30.68 7.46 24.46
C PRO A 337 30.61 8.99 24.36
N GLY A 338 31.33 9.73 25.21
CA GLY A 338 31.29 11.20 25.17
C GLY A 338 31.77 11.81 23.85
N ALA A 339 32.71 11.15 23.16
CA ALA A 339 33.15 11.56 21.83
C ALA A 339 32.08 11.32 20.78
N LEU A 340 31.39 10.17 20.87
CA LEU A 340 30.34 9.76 19.95
C LEU A 340 29.08 10.62 20.11
N ASP A 341 28.71 10.97 21.34
CA ASP A 341 27.64 11.94 21.62
C ASP A 341 27.97 13.33 21.05
N GLY A 342 29.23 13.77 21.17
CA GLY A 342 29.71 14.99 20.52
C GLY A 342 29.58 14.95 19.00
N LEU A 343 29.91 13.82 18.37
CA LEU A 343 29.75 13.60 16.93
C LEU A 343 28.27 13.56 16.50
N CYS A 344 27.40 12.99 17.34
CA CYS A 344 25.95 12.99 17.15
C CYS A 344 25.40 14.42 17.16
N SER A 345 25.69 15.21 18.19
CA SER A 345 25.23 16.61 18.28
C SER A 345 25.80 17.48 17.15
N PHE A 346 27.05 17.24 16.75
CA PHE A 346 27.70 17.91 15.63
C PHE A 346 26.97 17.64 14.30
N SER A 347 26.75 16.37 13.98
CA SER A 347 26.09 15.96 12.73
C SER A 347 24.63 16.41 12.68
N GLU A 348 23.90 16.31 13.79
CA GLU A 348 22.52 16.81 13.90
C GLU A 348 22.43 18.32 13.61
N SER A 349 23.24 19.12 14.30
CA SER A 349 23.15 20.58 14.23
C SER A 349 23.55 21.12 12.85
N ILE A 350 24.54 20.49 12.21
CA ILE A 350 24.95 20.85 10.85
C ILE A 350 23.86 20.46 9.85
N LEU A 351 23.32 19.24 9.91
CA LEU A 351 22.24 18.81 9.02
C LEU A 351 21.00 19.72 9.14
N ALA A 352 20.65 20.14 10.37
CA ALA A 352 19.53 21.04 10.60
C ALA A 352 19.76 22.44 9.97
N SER A 353 21.00 22.94 10.01
CA SER A 353 21.34 24.34 9.68
C SER A 353 21.92 24.55 8.27
N THR A 354 22.33 23.51 7.55
CA THR A 354 23.02 23.61 6.25
C THR A 354 22.36 22.78 5.14
N GLN A 355 21.04 22.91 5.00
CA GLN A 355 20.22 22.19 4.03
C GLN A 355 20.48 22.69 2.60
N LEU A 356 20.52 24.00 2.42
CA LEU A 356 20.70 24.65 1.11
C LEU A 356 22.18 24.89 0.80
N THR A 357 22.98 25.17 1.83
CA THR A 357 24.39 25.56 1.66
C THR A 357 25.33 24.36 1.49
N LEU A 358 24.99 23.19 2.06
CA LEU A 358 25.86 22.00 2.06
C LEU A 358 25.13 20.67 1.72
N PRO A 359 24.44 20.57 0.56
CA PRO A 359 23.70 19.35 0.20
C PRO A 359 24.61 18.12 0.03
N GLN A 360 25.85 18.30 -0.45
CA GLN A 360 26.79 17.20 -0.72
C GLN A 360 27.33 16.52 0.56
N ALA A 361 27.29 17.19 1.71
CA ALA A 361 27.72 16.59 2.97
C ALA A 361 26.60 15.79 3.66
N GLN A 362 25.35 15.93 3.21
CA GLN A 362 24.20 15.25 3.82
C GLN A 362 24.37 13.72 3.89
N PRO A 363 24.77 13.01 2.82
CA PRO A 363 24.95 11.55 2.87
C PRO A 363 26.03 11.14 3.88
N LEU A 364 27.12 11.90 3.95
CA LEU A 364 28.22 11.63 4.88
C LEU A 364 27.77 11.78 6.34
N LEU A 365 27.11 12.90 6.67
CA LEU A 365 26.65 13.17 8.04
C LEU A 365 25.52 12.22 8.46
N LEU A 366 24.61 11.87 7.55
CA LEU A 366 23.61 10.83 7.77
C LEU A 366 24.26 9.47 8.01
N SER A 367 25.32 9.12 7.28
CA SER A 367 26.06 7.87 7.52
C SER A 367 26.66 7.79 8.92
N PHE A 368 27.10 8.93 9.50
CA PHE A 368 27.56 9.00 10.88
C PHE A 368 26.40 8.76 11.86
N LEU A 369 25.27 9.43 11.70
CA LEU A 369 24.10 9.21 12.58
C LEU A 369 23.56 7.78 12.50
N LEU A 370 23.46 7.22 11.28
CA LEU A 370 23.01 5.84 11.07
C LEU A 370 23.95 4.82 11.72
N SER A 371 25.27 5.01 11.59
CA SER A 371 26.24 4.12 12.25
C SER A 371 26.25 4.28 13.77
N LEU A 372 26.08 5.50 14.29
CA LEU A 372 25.97 5.75 15.74
C LEU A 372 24.68 5.16 16.34
N SER A 373 23.59 5.08 15.58
CA SER A 373 22.33 4.45 15.98
C SER A 373 22.44 2.94 16.28
N GLN A 374 23.54 2.32 15.84
CA GLN A 374 23.88 0.92 16.06
C GLN A 374 25.07 0.71 16.98
N SER A 375 25.55 1.78 17.63
CA SER A 375 26.65 1.68 18.57
C SER A 375 26.30 0.73 19.74
N GLN A 376 27.32 0.13 20.33
CA GLN A 376 27.17 -0.77 21.48
C GLN A 376 26.73 -0.03 22.77
N PHE A 377 26.77 1.30 22.76
CA PHE A 377 26.41 2.13 23.92
C PHE A 377 24.97 2.62 23.78
N ASP A 378 24.09 2.18 24.69
CA ASP A 378 22.66 2.48 24.62
C ASP A 378 22.37 4.00 24.63
N SER A 379 23.12 4.78 25.43
CA SER A 379 22.96 6.24 25.50
C SER A 379 23.19 6.93 24.15
N VAL A 380 24.24 6.53 23.44
CA VAL A 380 24.61 7.09 22.12
C VAL A 380 23.60 6.64 21.07
N SER A 381 23.19 5.36 21.11
CA SER A 381 22.22 4.82 20.16
C SER A 381 20.85 5.51 20.28
N HIS A 382 20.39 5.80 21.50
CA HIS A 382 19.14 6.52 21.77
C HIS A 382 19.24 7.96 21.28
N ASN A 383 20.32 8.67 21.64
CA ASN A 383 20.54 10.05 21.22
C ASN A 383 20.61 10.19 19.69
N ALA A 384 21.28 9.26 19.00
CA ALA A 384 21.35 9.24 17.54
C ALA A 384 19.99 8.97 16.88
N ARG A 385 19.17 8.07 17.45
CA ARG A 385 17.80 7.83 16.97
C ARG A 385 16.91 9.04 17.20
N ASP A 386 16.97 9.66 18.38
CA ASP A 386 16.21 10.88 18.68
C ASP A 386 16.61 12.04 17.77
N ALA A 387 17.90 12.17 17.46
CA ALA A 387 18.40 13.17 16.52
C ALA A 387 17.84 12.93 15.11
N LEU A 388 17.83 11.67 14.64
CA LEU A 388 17.23 11.31 13.35
C LEU A 388 15.72 11.59 13.34
N PHE A 389 14.99 11.28 14.42
CA PHE A 389 13.57 11.59 14.54
C PHE A 389 13.28 13.09 14.57
N ARG A 390 14.10 13.89 15.29
CA ARG A 390 13.99 15.36 15.29
C ARG A 390 14.24 15.96 13.91
N LEU A 391 15.25 15.47 13.18
CA LEU A 391 15.55 15.92 11.82
C LEU A 391 14.42 15.55 10.83
N LEU A 392 13.88 14.34 10.92
CA LEU A 392 12.78 13.87 10.07
C LEU A 392 11.42 14.48 10.44
N GLY A 393 11.26 14.93 11.69
CA GLY A 393 10.07 15.64 12.19
C GLY A 393 10.06 17.14 11.89
N GLY A 394 11.18 17.69 11.38
CA GLY A 394 11.42 19.11 11.13
C GLY A 394 10.70 19.68 9.89
N SER A 395 11.37 20.58 9.16
CA SER A 395 10.77 21.24 7.99
C SER A 395 10.48 20.23 6.86
N PRO A 396 9.35 20.37 6.12
CA PRO A 396 8.96 19.39 5.10
C PRO A 396 9.97 19.28 3.95
N LYS A 397 10.65 20.38 3.60
CA LYS A 397 11.72 20.39 2.59
C LYS A 397 12.93 19.56 3.02
N LEU A 398 13.35 19.71 4.28
CA LEU A 398 14.43 18.91 4.87
C LEU A 398 14.04 17.43 4.84
N GLN A 399 12.81 17.12 5.24
CA GLN A 399 12.30 15.76 5.25
C GLN A 399 12.40 15.11 3.87
N HIS A 400 12.01 15.79 2.78
CA HIS A 400 12.11 15.24 1.43
C HIS A 400 13.56 15.03 0.97
N SER A 401 14.46 16.00 1.18
CA SER A 401 15.88 15.88 0.80
C SER A 401 16.59 14.78 1.58
N LEU A 402 16.39 14.73 2.90
CA LEU A 402 16.96 13.68 3.74
C LEU A 402 16.39 12.31 3.40
N LEU A 403 15.07 12.22 3.14
CA LEU A 403 14.44 10.97 2.74
C LEU A 403 15.03 10.44 1.43
N GLN A 404 15.20 11.32 0.43
CA GLN A 404 15.82 10.94 -0.83
C GLN A 404 17.26 10.48 -0.61
N SER A 405 18.05 11.21 0.18
CA SER A 405 19.42 10.82 0.51
C SER A 405 19.48 9.48 1.27
N LEU A 406 18.52 9.18 2.15
CA LEU A 406 18.42 7.91 2.87
C LEU A 406 18.10 6.75 1.92
N LEU A 407 17.15 6.94 0.99
CA LEU A 407 16.79 5.94 -0.02
C LEU A 407 17.94 5.69 -1.01
N ASP A 408 18.62 6.74 -1.45
CA ASP A 408 19.81 6.62 -2.31
C ASP A 408 20.94 5.87 -1.57
N THR A 409 21.17 6.19 -0.28
CA THR A 409 22.15 5.47 0.55
C THR A 409 21.78 3.99 0.72
N ALA A 410 20.50 3.69 0.95
CA ALA A 410 20.02 2.31 1.04
C ALA A 410 20.21 1.55 -0.29
N ARG A 411 19.91 2.19 -1.42
CA ARG A 411 20.11 1.62 -2.75
C ARG A 411 21.58 1.34 -3.05
N ASP A 412 22.47 2.29 -2.75
CA ASP A 412 23.92 2.12 -2.95
C ASP A 412 24.47 1.01 -2.05
N ASN A 413 24.00 0.93 -0.81
CA ASN A 413 24.36 -0.14 0.13
C ASN A 413 23.87 -1.52 -0.35
N LEU A 414 22.62 -1.65 -0.79
CA LEU A 414 22.07 -2.91 -1.33
C LEU A 414 22.76 -3.35 -2.63
N THR A 415 23.20 -2.42 -3.47
CA THR A 415 23.96 -2.74 -4.71
C THR A 415 25.42 -3.08 -4.45
N THR A 416 26.03 -2.56 -3.38
CA THR A 416 27.44 -2.82 -3.03
C THR A 416 27.63 -4.06 -2.16
N LEU A 417 26.63 -4.42 -1.34
CA LEU A 417 26.66 -5.59 -0.45
C LEU A 417 27.08 -6.91 -1.16
N PRO A 418 26.60 -7.24 -2.37
CA PRO A 418 27.01 -8.44 -3.09
C PRO A 418 28.50 -8.44 -3.49
N ARG A 419 29.03 -7.27 -3.89
CA ARG A 419 30.46 -7.11 -4.20
C ARG A 419 31.30 -7.28 -2.93
N LEU A 420 30.84 -6.73 -1.80
CA LEU A 420 31.54 -6.83 -0.52
C LEU A 420 31.55 -8.26 0.05
N LEU A 421 30.45 -9.01 -0.15
CA LEU A 421 30.37 -10.43 0.17
C LEU A 421 31.34 -11.27 -0.66
N SER A 422 31.55 -10.90 -1.93
CA SER A 422 32.54 -11.56 -2.79
C SER A 422 34.00 -11.19 -2.45
N SER A 423 34.23 -10.02 -1.85
CA SER A 423 35.57 -9.53 -1.48
C SER A 423 36.02 -9.88 -0.06
N HIS A 424 35.26 -10.71 0.68
CA HIS A 424 35.58 -11.20 2.03
C HIS A 424 35.91 -10.12 3.09
N SER A 425 35.31 -8.94 2.97
CA SER A 425 35.55 -7.83 3.91
C SER A 425 34.44 -7.75 4.97
N ASP A 426 34.45 -8.67 5.94
CA ASP A 426 33.37 -8.85 6.94
C ASP A 426 33.03 -7.57 7.71
N ALA A 427 34.03 -6.76 8.11
CA ALA A 427 33.79 -5.50 8.83
C ALA A 427 33.03 -4.45 7.99
N LYS A 428 33.23 -4.43 6.66
CA LYS A 428 32.48 -3.54 5.76
C LYS A 428 31.07 -4.06 5.54
N VAL A 429 30.90 -5.39 5.46
CA VAL A 429 29.57 -6.01 5.36
C VAL A 429 28.75 -5.72 6.61
N GLU A 430 29.34 -5.84 7.80
CA GLU A 430 28.68 -5.50 9.06
C GLU A 430 28.26 -4.02 9.11
N HIS A 431 29.14 -3.11 8.67
CA HIS A 431 28.81 -1.68 8.60
C HIS A 431 27.68 -1.35 7.61
N VAL A 432 27.73 -1.92 6.40
CA VAL A 432 26.72 -1.68 5.35
C VAL A 432 25.38 -2.32 5.72
N ALA A 433 25.39 -3.56 6.20
CA ALA A 433 24.17 -4.24 6.67
C ALA A 433 23.56 -3.49 7.85
N GLY A 434 24.42 -2.97 8.73
CA GLY A 434 24.04 -2.12 9.83
C GLY A 434 23.36 -0.81 9.41
N GLN A 435 23.92 -0.09 8.44
CA GLN A 435 23.27 1.11 7.92
C GLN A 435 21.89 0.83 7.33
N VAL A 436 21.73 -0.27 6.58
CA VAL A 436 20.43 -0.68 6.03
C VAL A 436 19.46 -1.06 7.15
N GLU A 437 19.91 -1.82 8.16
CA GLU A 437 19.10 -2.13 9.34
C GLU A 437 18.63 -0.86 10.06
N ALA A 438 19.51 0.11 10.28
CA ALA A 438 19.17 1.38 10.91
C ALA A 438 18.11 2.15 10.11
N ILE A 439 18.24 2.23 8.78
CA ILE A 439 17.25 2.86 7.89
C ILE A 439 15.90 2.14 8.00
N CYS A 440 15.90 0.81 8.00
CA CYS A 440 14.68 0.02 8.11
C CYS A 440 14.02 0.15 9.49
N LEU A 441 14.79 0.25 10.57
CA LEU A 441 14.28 0.48 11.92
C LEU A 441 13.62 1.85 12.10
N LEU A 442 14.05 2.87 11.34
CA LEU A 442 13.35 4.16 11.30
C LEU A 442 11.99 4.05 10.61
N ALA A 443 11.83 3.14 9.66
CA ALA A 443 10.57 2.90 8.94
C ALA A 443 9.63 1.91 9.68
N ALA A 444 10.18 1.07 10.58
CA ALA A 444 9.42 0.05 11.28
C ALA A 444 8.44 0.64 12.32
N PRO A 445 7.23 0.06 12.47
CA PRO A 445 6.19 0.60 13.35
C PRO A 445 6.53 0.35 14.82
N ARG A 446 7.19 1.31 15.47
CA ARG A 446 7.32 1.34 16.93
C ARG A 446 6.52 2.50 17.51
N GLY A 447 5.40 2.17 18.15
CA GLY A 447 4.82 2.89 19.30
C GLY A 447 4.12 4.25 19.10
N GLU A 448 4.57 5.16 18.23
CA GLU A 448 4.05 6.54 18.26
C GLU A 448 3.23 6.90 17.01
N SER A 449 1.90 7.02 17.18
CA SER A 449 0.92 7.20 16.11
C SER A 449 1.09 8.45 15.23
N GLN A 450 1.76 9.50 15.72
CA GLN A 450 1.92 10.75 14.96
C GLN A 450 3.09 10.73 13.96
N LEU A 451 4.17 9.99 14.26
CA LEU A 451 5.33 9.83 13.35
C LEU A 451 5.08 8.84 12.22
N LYS A 452 4.09 7.95 12.35
CA LYS A 452 3.68 6.97 11.32
C LYS A 452 3.30 7.63 9.99
N SER A 453 2.57 8.75 10.04
CA SER A 453 2.14 9.48 8.82
C SER A 453 3.31 10.13 8.07
N LYS A 454 4.34 10.59 8.80
CA LYS A 454 5.50 11.29 8.22
C LYS A 454 6.57 10.34 7.68
N LEU A 455 6.64 9.09 8.18
CA LEU A 455 7.66 8.10 7.78
C LEU A 455 7.14 7.04 6.79
N ALA A 456 5.84 7.02 6.49
CA ALA A 456 5.23 6.22 5.43
C ALA A 456 5.90 6.31 4.03
N PRO A 457 6.48 7.46 3.60
CA PRO A 457 7.18 7.49 2.32
C PRO A 457 8.56 6.81 2.35
N VAL A 458 9.14 6.54 3.54
CA VAL A 458 10.35 5.69 3.68
C VAL A 458 9.97 4.23 3.42
N SER A 459 8.93 3.72 4.09
CA SER A 459 8.46 2.33 3.89
C SER A 459 7.98 2.12 2.45
N THR A 460 7.23 3.07 1.89
CA THR A 460 6.81 3.04 0.48
C THR A 460 8.01 3.15 -0.48
N GLY A 461 9.02 3.94 -0.14
CA GLY A 461 10.24 4.08 -0.95
C GLY A 461 11.09 2.81 -0.94
N ILE A 462 11.25 2.17 0.22
CA ILE A 462 11.92 0.86 0.37
C ILE A 462 11.11 -0.21 -0.36
N GLY A 463 9.78 -0.21 -0.21
CA GLY A 463 8.87 -1.10 -0.94
C GLY A 463 9.01 -0.96 -2.46
N LYS A 464 8.99 0.27 -2.99
CA LYS A 464 9.27 0.54 -4.42
C LYS A 464 10.66 0.12 -4.89
N LEU A 465 11.68 0.20 -4.03
CA LEU A 465 13.03 -0.26 -4.35
C LEU A 465 13.11 -1.78 -4.45
N LEU A 466 12.30 -2.50 -3.67
CA LEU A 466 12.29 -3.96 -3.57
C LEU A 466 11.21 -4.65 -4.42
N GLY A 467 10.16 -3.93 -4.80
CA GLY A 467 9.07 -4.41 -5.64
C GLY A 467 9.44 -4.50 -7.13
N PRO A 468 8.54 -5.02 -7.98
CA PRO A 468 8.82 -5.41 -9.38
C PRO A 468 9.23 -4.26 -10.31
N MET A 469 8.99 -3.01 -9.91
CA MET A 469 9.40 -1.80 -10.65
C MET A 469 10.73 -1.22 -10.15
N GLY A 470 11.24 -1.71 -9.01
CA GLY A 470 12.54 -1.36 -8.47
C GLY A 470 13.62 -2.03 -9.31
N GLY A 471 14.43 -1.24 -10.02
CA GLY A 471 15.45 -1.70 -10.98
C GLY A 471 16.60 -2.56 -10.41
N ILE A 472 16.39 -3.26 -9.30
CA ILE A 472 17.22 -4.34 -8.77
C ILE A 472 17.00 -5.63 -9.61
N GLU A 473 15.79 -5.85 -10.16
CA GLU A 473 15.49 -7.02 -11.01
C GLU A 473 16.11 -6.95 -12.41
N SER A 474 16.28 -5.75 -12.98
CA SER A 474 16.79 -5.59 -14.36
C SER A 474 18.28 -5.90 -14.52
N ARG A 475 19.00 -6.22 -13.43
CA ARG A 475 20.41 -6.59 -13.44
C ARG A 475 20.55 -8.01 -12.91
N GLY A 476 20.19 -8.96 -13.77
CA GLY A 476 20.37 -10.39 -13.52
C GLY A 476 21.76 -10.71 -12.98
N SER A 477 21.83 -11.69 -12.08
CA SER A 477 23.03 -12.25 -11.40
C SER A 477 23.34 -11.81 -9.96
N LEU A 478 22.33 -11.72 -9.09
CA LEU A 478 22.55 -11.77 -7.63
C LEU A 478 22.29 -13.17 -7.06
N LYS A 479 23.13 -14.13 -7.43
CA LYS A 479 23.24 -15.40 -6.72
C LYS A 479 23.91 -15.15 -5.36
N LEU A 480 23.14 -14.78 -4.34
CA LEU A 480 23.65 -14.71 -2.96
C LEU A 480 23.81 -16.13 -2.41
N THR A 481 24.93 -16.77 -2.70
CA THR A 481 25.36 -17.90 -1.88
C THR A 481 25.92 -17.36 -0.58
N LEU A 482 25.15 -17.44 0.51
CA LEU A 482 25.58 -17.22 1.90
C LEU A 482 26.77 -18.12 2.35
N LYS A 483 27.38 -18.88 1.43
CA LYS A 483 28.59 -19.68 1.62
C LYS A 483 29.87 -18.85 1.84
N LEU A 484 29.84 -17.52 1.61
CA LEU A 484 31.03 -16.65 1.61
C LEU A 484 31.22 -15.81 2.90
N VAL A 485 30.33 -15.92 3.89
CA VAL A 485 30.41 -15.18 5.17
C VAL A 485 31.08 -16.07 6.22
N PHE A 486 32.24 -15.65 6.75
CA PHE A 486 33.04 -16.45 7.69
C PHE A 486 32.81 -16.11 9.15
N THR A 487 32.43 -14.85 9.47
CA THR A 487 32.26 -14.40 10.86
C THR A 487 30.80 -14.46 11.32
N ARG A 488 30.58 -15.01 12.54
CA ARG A 488 29.24 -15.12 13.17
C ARG A 488 28.56 -13.76 13.38
N THR A 489 29.32 -12.69 13.62
CA THR A 489 28.79 -11.32 13.79
C THR A 489 28.25 -10.74 12.47
N ALA A 490 28.94 -10.97 11.35
CA ALA A 490 28.48 -10.59 10.01
C ALA A 490 27.19 -11.34 9.61
N GLN A 491 27.07 -12.61 10.02
CA GLN A 491 25.83 -13.36 9.82
C GLN A 491 24.66 -12.80 10.64
N ILE A 492 24.89 -12.45 11.91
CA ILE A 492 23.85 -11.89 12.79
C ILE A 492 23.40 -10.51 12.29
N SER A 493 24.32 -9.66 11.85
CA SER A 493 23.98 -8.34 11.29
C SER A 493 23.20 -8.45 9.98
N LEU A 494 23.57 -9.37 9.09
CA LEU A 494 22.77 -9.67 7.89
C LEU A 494 21.37 -10.18 8.24
N GLU A 495 21.26 -11.09 9.21
CA GLU A 495 19.96 -11.59 9.66
C GLU A 495 19.07 -10.48 10.24
N ARG A 496 19.64 -9.59 11.06
CA ARG A 496 18.92 -8.42 11.59
C ARG A 496 18.52 -7.45 10.48
N MET A 497 19.41 -7.18 9.54
CA MET A 497 19.12 -6.37 8.36
C MET A 497 17.93 -6.95 7.57
N PHE A 498 17.93 -8.24 7.25
CA PHE A 498 16.82 -8.86 6.50
C PHE A 498 15.50 -8.84 7.29
N ARG A 499 15.53 -9.08 8.60
CA ARG A 499 14.34 -8.97 9.45
C ARG A 499 13.80 -7.54 9.49
N ALA A 500 14.68 -6.56 9.59
CA ALA A 500 14.30 -5.15 9.57
C ALA A 500 13.75 -4.73 8.20
N LEU A 501 14.35 -5.21 7.10
CA LEU A 501 13.88 -5.00 5.73
C LEU A 501 12.47 -5.56 5.55
N GLY A 502 12.22 -6.78 6.02
CA GLY A 502 10.89 -7.39 6.02
C GLY A 502 9.87 -6.59 6.84
N ALA A 503 10.26 -6.09 8.02
CA ALA A 503 9.39 -5.25 8.85
C ALA A 503 9.12 -3.86 8.23
N ALA A 504 10.04 -3.33 7.43
CA ALA A 504 9.96 -1.99 6.83
C ALA A 504 9.24 -1.96 5.48
N GLY A 505 9.45 -2.95 4.63
CA GLY A 505 8.87 -3.00 3.27
C GLY A 505 7.50 -3.69 3.19
N GLY A 506 7.00 -4.30 4.28
CA GLY A 506 5.67 -4.89 4.31
C GLY A 506 5.45 -5.92 3.19
N GLU A 507 4.43 -5.70 2.36
CA GLU A 507 4.03 -6.58 1.25
C GLU A 507 5.03 -6.61 0.09
N ASP A 508 5.70 -5.49 -0.23
CA ASP A 508 6.67 -5.42 -1.32
C ASP A 508 7.94 -6.25 -1.02
N CYS A 509 8.19 -6.57 0.25
CA CYS A 509 9.27 -7.47 0.68
C CYS A 509 8.95 -8.96 0.53
N LEU A 510 7.70 -9.36 0.21
CA LEU A 510 7.37 -10.77 -0.07
C LEU A 510 8.12 -11.27 -1.32
N PHE A 511 8.37 -10.39 -2.30
CA PHE A 511 9.23 -10.67 -3.45
C PHE A 511 10.69 -10.98 -3.05
N ALA A 512 11.18 -10.42 -1.93
CA ALA A 512 12.52 -10.75 -1.43
C ALA A 512 12.60 -12.18 -0.87
N ILE A 513 11.47 -12.77 -0.42
CA ILE A 513 11.39 -14.17 0.03
C ILE A 513 11.39 -15.13 -1.17
N GLU A 514 10.70 -14.77 -2.25
CA GLU A 514 10.78 -15.47 -3.55
C GLU A 514 12.23 -15.49 -4.06
N TRP A 515 12.87 -14.31 -4.09
CA TRP A 515 14.29 -14.16 -4.45
C TRP A 515 15.23 -15.02 -3.57
N LEU A 516 14.94 -15.14 -2.26
CA LEU A 516 15.71 -15.99 -1.34
C LEU A 516 15.49 -17.49 -1.62
N LEU A 517 14.25 -17.92 -1.88
CA LEU A 517 13.89 -19.32 -2.11
C LEU A 517 14.34 -19.83 -3.49
N GLU A 518 14.19 -19.03 -4.55
CA GLU A 518 14.75 -19.33 -5.87
C GLU A 518 16.28 -19.44 -5.81
N GLY A 519 16.94 -18.53 -5.07
CA GLY A 519 18.39 -18.56 -4.87
C GLY A 519 18.91 -19.78 -4.08
N ILE A 520 18.10 -20.33 -3.17
CA ILE A 520 18.44 -21.52 -2.37
C ILE A 520 18.21 -22.82 -3.16
N THR A 521 17.18 -22.86 -4.03
CA THR A 521 16.71 -24.10 -4.68
C THR A 521 17.08 -24.24 -6.16
N GLY A 522 17.39 -23.14 -6.86
CA GLY A 522 17.81 -23.16 -8.26
C GLY A 522 16.69 -23.50 -9.26
N VAL A 523 15.43 -23.46 -8.84
CA VAL A 523 14.24 -23.62 -9.69
C VAL A 523 13.74 -22.22 -10.05
N VAL A 524 13.57 -21.94 -11.34
CA VAL A 524 13.12 -20.64 -11.87
C VAL A 524 11.70 -20.82 -12.40
N LEU A 525 10.75 -20.01 -11.92
CA LEU A 525 9.35 -20.07 -12.33
C LEU A 525 9.07 -19.34 -13.67
N ASN A 526 9.99 -18.48 -14.12
CA ASN A 526 9.80 -17.56 -15.25
C ASN A 526 10.64 -17.87 -16.51
N SER A 527 10.81 -19.13 -16.89
CA SER A 527 11.35 -19.46 -18.20
C SER A 527 10.59 -20.58 -18.87
N SER A 528 9.92 -20.25 -19.97
CA SER A 528 9.39 -21.15 -21.00
C SER A 528 10.49 -21.88 -21.78
N ASP A 529 11.60 -22.21 -21.12
CA ASP A 529 12.77 -22.85 -21.74
C ASP A 529 12.93 -24.27 -21.16
N ASP A 530 12.77 -25.24 -22.04
CA ASP A 530 12.55 -26.68 -21.82
C ASP A 530 13.76 -27.46 -21.28
N THR A 531 14.70 -26.84 -20.55
CA THR A 531 15.94 -27.51 -20.12
C THR A 531 16.16 -27.48 -18.61
N ILE A 532 15.43 -28.37 -17.91
CA ILE A 532 15.80 -28.81 -16.56
C ILE A 532 17.08 -29.65 -16.69
N HIS A 533 18.24 -29.06 -16.43
CA HIS A 533 19.48 -29.83 -16.23
C HIS A 533 19.58 -30.30 -14.77
N PRO A 534 19.48 -31.61 -14.47
CA PRO A 534 19.69 -32.12 -13.13
C PRO A 534 21.19 -32.29 -12.92
N ARG A 535 21.82 -31.42 -12.11
CA ARG A 535 23.17 -31.68 -11.59
C ARG A 535 23.25 -31.59 -10.08
N SER A 536 23.03 -32.76 -9.48
CA SER A 536 23.80 -33.39 -8.40
C SER A 536 24.06 -32.59 -7.10
N SER A 537 23.30 -32.91 -6.05
CA SER A 537 23.88 -33.26 -4.74
C SER A 537 22.87 -34.04 -3.88
N LEU A 538 23.00 -35.37 -3.89
CA LEU A 538 22.04 -36.35 -3.35
C LEU A 538 21.80 -36.29 -1.82
N ASP A 539 22.66 -35.66 -1.03
CA ASP A 539 22.51 -35.62 0.44
C ASP A 539 21.67 -34.43 0.97
N ARG A 540 21.49 -33.36 0.19
CA ARG A 540 20.66 -32.20 0.57
C ARG A 540 19.17 -32.37 0.24
N LEU A 541 18.86 -33.24 -0.73
CA LEU A 541 17.50 -33.55 -1.16
C LEU A 541 16.64 -34.12 -0.03
N ARG A 542 17.19 -34.94 0.88
CA ARG A 542 16.36 -35.58 1.92
C ARG A 542 15.87 -34.62 3.01
N ARG A 543 16.66 -33.61 3.38
CA ARG A 543 16.22 -32.55 4.33
C ARG A 543 15.32 -31.54 3.64
N ALA A 544 15.63 -31.18 2.39
CA ALA A 544 14.79 -30.31 1.58
C ALA A 544 13.43 -30.95 1.30
N GLU A 545 13.36 -32.25 1.01
CA GLU A 545 12.12 -33.00 0.85
C GLU A 545 11.30 -33.04 2.15
N LYS A 546 11.94 -33.23 3.31
CA LYS A 546 11.24 -33.22 4.60
C LYS A 546 10.70 -31.84 4.94
N ALA A 547 11.47 -30.79 4.65
CA ALA A 547 11.03 -29.41 4.79
C ALA A 547 9.89 -29.07 3.81
N ALA A 548 10.01 -29.48 2.54
CA ALA A 548 8.98 -29.26 1.52
C ALA A 548 7.65 -29.93 1.87
N ARG A 549 7.67 -31.15 2.44
CA ARG A 549 6.45 -31.80 2.96
C ARG A 549 5.83 -31.07 4.13
N GLY A 550 6.67 -30.53 5.04
CA GLY A 550 6.20 -29.74 6.17
C GLY A 550 5.59 -28.41 5.73
N ILE A 551 6.24 -27.72 4.79
CA ILE A 551 5.78 -26.47 4.19
C ILE A 551 4.48 -26.70 3.43
N ALA A 552 4.42 -27.69 2.53
CA ALA A 552 3.20 -27.97 1.77
C ALA A 552 1.99 -28.26 2.67
N ARG A 553 2.19 -28.94 3.81
CA ARG A 553 1.13 -29.19 4.78
C ARG A 553 0.74 -27.92 5.55
N SER A 554 1.72 -27.19 6.09
CA SER A 554 1.46 -25.94 6.82
C SER A 554 0.82 -24.87 5.93
N VAL A 555 1.19 -24.84 4.65
CA VAL A 555 0.62 -23.93 3.66
C VAL A 555 -0.81 -24.34 3.34
N ALA A 556 -1.09 -25.64 3.15
CA ALA A 556 -2.46 -26.12 2.96
C ALA A 556 -3.36 -25.85 4.18
N GLU A 557 -2.83 -25.97 5.40
CA GLU A 557 -3.55 -25.67 6.65
C GLU A 557 -3.98 -24.19 6.76
N LEU A 558 -3.33 -23.26 6.05
CA LEU A 558 -3.74 -21.84 6.03
C LEU A 558 -5.12 -21.66 5.39
N TRP A 559 -5.47 -22.44 4.37
CA TRP A 559 -6.81 -22.41 3.74
C TRP A 559 -7.90 -23.08 4.58
N ASP A 560 -7.52 -23.81 5.63
CA ASP A 560 -8.46 -24.36 6.61
C ASP A 560 -8.68 -23.40 7.80
N GLN A 561 -7.77 -22.43 8.02
CA GLN A 561 -7.78 -21.51 9.18
C GLN A 561 -8.57 -20.20 8.96
N GLU A 562 -8.96 -19.86 7.73
CA GLU A 562 -9.73 -18.63 7.41
C GLU A 562 -11.17 -18.60 7.98
N GLY A 563 -11.57 -19.62 8.77
CA GLY A 563 -12.84 -19.67 9.48
C GLY A 563 -12.81 -19.21 10.95
N VAL A 564 -11.68 -18.72 11.48
CA VAL A 564 -11.58 -18.30 12.90
C VAL A 564 -11.07 -16.85 13.01
N ASP A 565 -11.98 -15.99 13.48
CA ASP A 565 -11.76 -14.67 14.10
C ASP A 565 -11.16 -13.55 13.23
N LEU A 566 -11.96 -13.02 12.30
CA LEU A 566 -12.03 -11.56 12.12
C LEU A 566 -12.85 -11.03 13.30
N GLU A 567 -12.18 -10.53 14.35
CA GLU A 567 -12.80 -9.73 15.41
C GLU A 567 -13.58 -8.57 14.74
N THR A 568 -14.90 -8.75 14.59
CA THR A 568 -15.81 -7.64 14.33
C THR A 568 -15.69 -6.71 15.54
N PRO A 569 -15.33 -5.42 15.38
CA PRO A 569 -15.30 -4.52 16.51
C PRO A 569 -16.71 -4.47 17.09
N GLU A 570 -16.84 -4.83 18.38
CA GLU A 570 -18.07 -4.72 19.14
C GLU A 570 -18.61 -3.29 19.02
N LEU A 571 -19.65 -3.12 18.20
CA LEU A 571 -20.44 -1.90 18.19
C LEU A 571 -21.25 -1.91 19.48
N HIS A 572 -20.85 -1.08 20.44
CA HIS A 572 -21.68 -0.68 21.56
C HIS A 572 -23.05 -0.22 21.03
N VAL A 573 -24.08 -1.00 21.34
CA VAL A 573 -25.47 -0.63 21.14
C VAL A 573 -25.85 0.31 22.27
N ASP A 574 -25.78 1.61 22.03
CA ASP A 574 -26.44 2.61 22.87
C ASP A 574 -27.95 2.54 22.62
N GLU A 575 -28.69 2.28 23.69
CA GLU A 575 -30.15 2.31 23.78
C GLU A 575 -30.69 3.70 23.44
N LEU A 576 -31.41 3.84 22.33
CA LEU A 576 -32.42 4.90 22.16
C LEU A 576 -33.63 4.37 21.38
N GLU A 577 -34.71 4.18 22.12
CA GLU A 577 -36.08 4.01 21.63
C GLU A 577 -36.52 5.23 20.80
N SER A 578 -36.99 5.02 19.56
CA SER A 578 -38.17 5.74 19.03
C SER A 578 -38.76 5.05 17.79
N GLU A 579 -39.91 4.41 18.02
CA GLU A 579 -41.07 4.19 17.14
C GLU A 579 -40.90 4.27 15.60
N ALA A 580 -40.99 3.10 14.96
CA ALA A 580 -41.63 2.96 13.65
C ALA A 580 -42.67 1.81 13.73
N PRO A 581 -43.79 1.87 12.98
CA PRO A 581 -44.92 0.99 13.17
C PRO A 581 -44.67 -0.41 12.60
N THR A 582 -45.17 -1.38 13.35
CA THR A 582 -45.19 -2.82 13.12
C THR A 582 -45.82 -3.23 11.79
N GLU A 583 -45.20 -4.18 11.08
CA GLU A 583 -45.94 -5.27 10.44
C GLU A 583 -45.33 -6.62 10.86
N HIS A 584 -46.19 -7.42 11.48
CA HIS A 584 -45.92 -8.76 12.01
C HIS A 584 -45.72 -9.79 10.90
N VAL A 585 -44.65 -10.59 10.95
CA VAL A 585 -44.73 -12.05 10.74
C VAL A 585 -43.72 -12.75 11.67
N GLN A 586 -44.23 -13.69 12.46
CA GLN A 586 -43.53 -14.51 13.46
C GLN A 586 -42.62 -15.57 12.82
N GLY A 587 -41.38 -15.73 13.36
CA GLY A 587 -40.73 -17.05 13.51
C GLY A 587 -39.31 -17.27 12.95
N LEU A 588 -38.30 -16.67 13.59
CA LEU A 588 -36.99 -17.22 14.04
C LEU A 588 -36.22 -18.22 13.12
N LEU A 589 -35.03 -17.93 12.59
CA LEU A 589 -33.78 -17.51 13.25
C LEU A 589 -33.00 -16.48 12.40
N ALA A 590 -32.50 -15.42 13.05
CA ALA A 590 -31.49 -14.54 12.46
C ALA A 590 -30.12 -15.23 12.57
N LEU A 591 -29.48 -15.49 11.42
CA LEU A 591 -28.06 -15.84 11.35
C LEU A 591 -27.21 -14.57 11.48
N ASP A 592 -26.03 -14.75 12.07
CA ASP A 592 -25.06 -13.71 12.41
C ASP A 592 -24.76 -12.69 11.28
N PRO A 593 -24.39 -11.45 11.64
CA PRO A 593 -24.10 -10.36 10.73
C PRO A 593 -22.74 -10.50 9.99
N SER A 594 -22.30 -11.73 9.73
CA SER A 594 -21.09 -12.03 8.93
C SER A 594 -21.38 -12.21 7.44
N LEU A 595 -22.63 -12.17 7.00
CA LEU A 595 -23.01 -12.23 5.58
C LEU A 595 -23.01 -10.82 4.95
N GLY A 596 -21.81 -10.40 4.54
CA GLY A 596 -21.58 -9.16 3.80
C GLY A 596 -22.33 -9.12 2.47
N VAL A 597 -23.49 -8.47 2.46
CA VAL A 597 -24.19 -8.05 1.24
C VAL A 597 -23.70 -6.67 0.84
N ILE A 598 -23.22 -6.59 -0.40
CA ILE A 598 -22.78 -5.39 -1.10
C ILE A 598 -23.94 -4.37 -1.12
N GLN A 599 -23.90 -3.38 -0.23
CA GLN A 599 -24.58 -2.10 -0.40
C GLN A 599 -23.60 -1.11 -1.02
N THR A 600 -23.82 -0.80 -2.30
CA THR A 600 -23.12 0.26 -3.02
C THR A 600 -23.60 1.63 -2.53
N GLN A 601 -23.00 2.13 -1.46
CA GLN A 601 -22.93 3.56 -1.16
C GLN A 601 -21.55 4.10 -1.57
N PRO A 602 -21.43 5.30 -2.16
CA PRO A 602 -20.14 5.90 -2.47
C PRO A 602 -19.52 6.38 -1.17
N ARG A 603 -18.74 5.52 -0.54
CA ARG A 603 -18.04 5.77 0.71
C ARG A 603 -16.70 6.44 0.35
N ASN A 604 -16.58 7.74 0.64
CA ASN A 604 -15.30 8.44 0.65
C ASN A 604 -14.49 7.95 1.86
N GLU A 605 -13.82 6.81 1.70
CA GLU A 605 -12.78 6.33 2.63
C GLU A 605 -11.44 6.28 1.89
N PRO A 606 -10.30 6.57 2.57
CA PRO A 606 -8.97 6.54 1.96
C PRO A 606 -8.63 5.12 1.46
N PRO A 607 -7.73 4.97 0.47
CA PRO A 607 -7.58 3.71 -0.27
C PRO A 607 -7.24 2.54 0.66
N THR A 608 -8.13 1.56 0.67
CA THR A 608 -8.05 0.29 1.41
C THR A 608 -6.94 -0.60 0.86
N GLN A 609 -5.72 -0.44 1.37
CA GLN A 609 -4.62 -1.38 1.13
C GLN A 609 -4.80 -2.72 1.89
N SER A 610 -5.72 -2.80 2.86
CA SER A 610 -5.88 -3.95 3.75
C SER A 610 -6.64 -5.15 3.18
N ALA A 611 -7.45 -4.99 2.13
CA ALA A 611 -8.23 -6.10 1.56
C ALA A 611 -7.47 -6.94 0.51
N GLU A 612 -6.41 -6.36 -0.10
CA GLU A 612 -5.60 -7.04 -1.12
C GLU A 612 -4.48 -7.91 -0.51
N GLN A 613 -4.09 -7.63 0.75
CA GLN A 613 -3.02 -8.34 1.48
C GLN A 613 -3.24 -9.86 1.63
N PRO A 614 -4.44 -10.34 2.06
CA PRO A 614 -4.66 -11.78 2.19
C PRO A 614 -4.70 -12.48 0.83
N LEU A 615 -5.26 -11.83 -0.20
CA LEU A 615 -5.35 -12.39 -1.56
C LEU A 615 -3.98 -12.54 -2.21
N LEU A 616 -3.08 -11.58 -2.01
CA LEU A 616 -1.69 -11.67 -2.48
C LEU A 616 -0.91 -12.76 -1.72
N HIS A 617 -1.15 -12.90 -0.42
CA HIS A 617 -0.59 -14.00 0.38
C HIS A 617 -1.09 -15.38 -0.10
N GLN A 618 -2.36 -15.49 -0.51
CA GLN A 618 -2.92 -16.69 -1.13
C GLN A 618 -2.27 -17.00 -2.50
N CYS A 619 -2.03 -15.99 -3.34
CA CYS A 619 -1.31 -16.17 -4.60
C CYS A 619 0.11 -16.70 -4.39
N MET A 620 0.85 -16.09 -3.45
CA MET A 620 2.23 -16.49 -3.13
C MET A 620 2.29 -17.89 -2.52
N SER A 621 1.34 -18.24 -1.67
CA SER A 621 1.28 -19.57 -1.07
C SER A 621 0.96 -20.66 -2.10
N LEU A 622 0.18 -20.37 -3.16
CA LEU A 622 0.02 -21.27 -4.31
C LEU A 622 1.31 -21.45 -5.12
N GLN A 623 2.12 -20.39 -5.26
CA GLN A 623 3.43 -20.50 -5.90
C GLN A 623 4.39 -21.35 -5.05
N VAL A 624 4.40 -21.17 -3.73
CA VAL A 624 5.14 -22.04 -2.81
C VAL A 624 4.69 -23.50 -2.95
N LEU A 625 3.38 -23.76 -3.04
CA LEU A 625 2.86 -25.10 -3.31
C LEU A 625 3.37 -25.65 -4.64
N SER A 626 3.38 -24.84 -5.70
CA SER A 626 3.91 -25.21 -7.01
C SER A 626 5.40 -25.58 -6.93
N ILE A 627 6.23 -24.78 -6.27
CA ILE A 627 7.66 -25.08 -6.05
C ILE A 627 7.83 -26.37 -5.24
N THR A 628 7.02 -26.59 -4.19
CA THR A 628 7.10 -27.85 -3.42
C THR A 628 6.73 -29.07 -4.26
N ALA A 629 5.76 -28.94 -5.17
CA ALA A 629 5.42 -29.98 -6.13
C ALA A 629 6.57 -30.25 -7.13
N GLY A 630 7.27 -29.20 -7.58
CA GLY A 630 8.47 -29.34 -8.41
C GLY A 630 9.62 -30.06 -7.70
N ILE A 631 9.80 -29.86 -6.39
CA ILE A 631 10.84 -30.54 -5.58
C ILE A 631 10.47 -32.01 -5.33
N LEU A 632 9.19 -32.29 -5.05
CA LEU A 632 8.71 -33.63 -4.64
C LEU A 632 8.31 -34.53 -5.82
N GLN A 633 7.98 -33.95 -6.98
CA GLN A 633 7.55 -34.63 -8.21
C GLN A 633 6.51 -35.72 -7.92
N VAL A 634 6.78 -36.99 -8.29
CA VAL A 634 5.90 -38.14 -8.08
C VAL A 634 5.54 -38.36 -6.60
N ARG A 635 6.40 -37.97 -5.65
CA ARG A 635 6.16 -38.13 -4.20
C ARG A 635 5.14 -37.12 -3.65
N PHE A 636 4.77 -36.11 -4.44
CA PHE A 636 3.74 -35.13 -4.09
C PHE A 636 2.34 -35.73 -4.02
N ALA A 637 2.10 -36.91 -4.63
CA ALA A 637 0.79 -37.57 -4.63
C ALA A 637 0.20 -37.76 -3.21
N SER A 638 1.05 -38.05 -2.22
CA SER A 638 0.62 -38.21 -0.81
C SER A 638 0.15 -36.90 -0.14
N LEU A 639 0.49 -35.75 -0.72
CA LEU A 639 0.11 -34.42 -0.23
C LEU A 639 -1.13 -33.86 -0.93
N LEU A 640 -1.54 -34.45 -2.07
CA LEU A 640 -2.71 -34.01 -2.82
C LEU A 640 -3.99 -34.00 -1.99
N LEU A 641 -4.12 -34.90 -1.00
CA LEU A 641 -5.23 -34.90 -0.05
C LEU A 641 -5.42 -33.53 0.63
N HIS A 642 -4.33 -32.81 0.91
CA HIS A 642 -4.36 -31.52 1.58
C HIS A 642 -4.27 -30.35 0.59
N THR A 643 -3.53 -30.49 -0.51
CA THR A 643 -3.21 -29.37 -1.40
C THR A 643 -4.19 -29.21 -2.55
N LEU A 644 -4.97 -30.24 -2.89
CA LEU A 644 -5.87 -30.20 -4.06
C LEU A 644 -7.04 -29.24 -3.86
N TYR A 645 -7.68 -29.24 -2.68
CA TYR A 645 -8.79 -28.32 -2.40
C TYR A 645 -8.35 -26.85 -2.40
N PRO A 646 -7.26 -26.42 -1.74
CA PRO A 646 -6.75 -25.05 -1.83
C PRO A 646 -6.50 -24.57 -3.27
N ILE A 647 -5.91 -25.43 -4.11
CA ILE A 647 -5.67 -25.11 -5.52
C ILE A 647 -7.00 -24.95 -6.25
N LEU A 648 -7.95 -25.86 -6.08
CA LEU A 648 -9.27 -25.77 -6.72
C LEU A 648 -10.10 -24.57 -6.23
N HIS A 649 -10.06 -24.28 -4.93
CA HIS A 649 -10.71 -23.11 -4.33
C HIS A 649 -10.15 -21.81 -4.92
N SER A 650 -8.82 -21.73 -5.11
CA SER A 650 -8.21 -20.55 -5.73
C SER A 650 -8.59 -20.33 -7.19
N VAL A 651 -8.85 -21.40 -7.96
CA VAL A 651 -9.32 -21.33 -9.36
C VAL A 651 -10.72 -20.70 -9.46
N VAL A 652 -11.51 -20.85 -8.40
CA VAL A 652 -12.90 -20.44 -8.34
C VAL A 652 -13.09 -19.02 -7.78
N SER A 653 -12.04 -18.45 -7.19
CA SER A 653 -12.08 -17.10 -6.61
C SER A 653 -12.48 -16.06 -7.66
N PRO A 654 -13.32 -15.06 -7.30
CA PRO A 654 -13.67 -13.96 -8.20
C PRO A 654 -12.48 -13.05 -8.53
N PHE A 655 -11.36 -13.15 -7.79
CA PHE A 655 -10.17 -12.36 -8.03
C PHE A 655 -9.32 -12.97 -9.17
N GLN A 656 -9.31 -12.29 -10.33
CA GLN A 656 -8.67 -12.78 -11.55
C GLN A 656 -7.20 -13.21 -11.36
N PRO A 657 -6.32 -12.48 -10.63
CA PRO A 657 -4.93 -12.90 -10.44
C PRO A 657 -4.79 -14.21 -9.66
N LEU A 658 -5.63 -14.42 -8.65
CA LEU A 658 -5.65 -15.65 -7.86
C LEU A 658 -6.20 -16.83 -8.68
N ALA A 659 -7.26 -16.61 -9.46
CA ALA A 659 -7.77 -17.62 -10.38
C ALA A 659 -6.73 -18.02 -11.44
N THR A 660 -6.03 -17.04 -12.03
CA THR A 660 -4.95 -17.32 -13.00
C THR A 660 -3.76 -18.03 -12.36
N SER A 661 -3.39 -17.66 -11.13
CA SER A 661 -2.30 -18.30 -10.39
C SER A 661 -2.67 -19.71 -9.96
N GLY A 662 -3.92 -19.96 -9.58
CA GLY A 662 -4.47 -21.28 -9.26
C GLY A 662 -4.46 -22.20 -10.48
N LEU A 663 -4.88 -21.72 -11.65
CA LEU A 663 -4.80 -22.48 -12.91
C LEU A 663 -3.36 -22.79 -13.32
N ALA A 664 -2.46 -21.80 -13.21
CA ALA A 664 -1.04 -22.00 -13.46
C ALA A 664 -0.44 -23.04 -12.50
N ALA A 665 -0.73 -22.94 -11.20
CA ALA A 665 -0.32 -23.89 -10.19
C ALA A 665 -0.84 -25.31 -10.49
N LEU A 666 -2.13 -25.44 -10.84
CA LEU A 666 -2.71 -26.73 -11.21
C LEU A 666 -2.02 -27.36 -12.43
N SER A 667 -1.73 -26.55 -13.46
CA SER A 667 -1.01 -27.01 -14.66
C SER A 667 0.43 -27.42 -14.34
N PHE A 668 1.12 -26.65 -13.50
CA PHE A 668 2.49 -26.92 -13.08
C PHE A 668 2.60 -28.17 -12.21
N VAL A 669 1.66 -28.36 -11.27
CA VAL A 669 1.56 -29.57 -10.44
C VAL A 669 1.28 -30.79 -11.32
N ALA A 670 0.35 -30.68 -12.29
CA ALA A 670 0.06 -31.76 -13.22
C ALA A 670 1.30 -32.17 -14.04
N GLN A 671 2.05 -31.18 -14.55
CA GLN A 671 3.31 -31.41 -15.28
C GLN A 671 4.39 -32.02 -14.36
N SER A 672 4.57 -31.50 -13.16
CA SER A 672 5.57 -31.96 -12.18
C SER A 672 5.33 -33.39 -11.69
N MET A 673 4.06 -33.82 -11.70
CA MET A 673 3.63 -35.18 -11.35
C MET A 673 3.53 -36.13 -12.55
N SER A 674 3.89 -35.67 -13.76
CA SER A 674 3.84 -36.43 -15.01
C SER A 674 2.44 -36.84 -15.50
N TYR A 675 1.41 -36.05 -15.20
CA TYR A 675 0.09 -36.21 -15.82
C TYR A 675 0.03 -35.48 -17.16
N ALA A 676 -0.68 -36.06 -18.14
CA ALA A 676 -0.82 -35.47 -19.49
C ALA A 676 -1.70 -34.22 -19.53
N SER A 677 -2.65 -34.10 -18.61
CA SER A 677 -3.54 -32.93 -18.49
C SER A 677 -3.98 -32.72 -17.03
N PRO A 678 -4.35 -31.49 -16.65
CA PRO A 678 -4.97 -31.21 -15.35
C PRO A 678 -6.23 -32.05 -15.11
N ALA A 679 -7.03 -32.30 -16.14
CA ALA A 679 -8.23 -33.14 -16.06
C ALA A 679 -7.89 -34.59 -15.64
N ASN A 680 -6.79 -35.16 -16.16
CA ASN A 680 -6.35 -36.51 -15.79
C ASN A 680 -5.82 -36.58 -14.34
N LEU A 681 -5.18 -35.51 -13.85
CA LEU A 681 -4.78 -35.40 -12.45
C LEU A 681 -6.01 -35.39 -11.53
N LEU A 682 -7.04 -34.62 -11.91
CA LEU A 682 -8.29 -34.54 -11.15
C LEU A 682 -9.08 -35.85 -11.20
N LEU A 683 -9.23 -36.49 -12.36
CA LEU A 683 -9.94 -37.76 -12.50
C LEU A 683 -9.35 -38.88 -11.63
N SER A 684 -8.01 -38.95 -11.56
CA SER A 684 -7.31 -39.98 -10.78
C SER A 684 -7.32 -39.74 -9.26
N ASN A 685 -7.55 -38.50 -8.82
CA ASN A 685 -7.56 -38.09 -7.41
C ASN A 685 -8.91 -37.47 -6.99
N PHE A 686 -9.96 -37.79 -7.74
CA PHE A 686 -11.28 -37.16 -7.62
C PHE A 686 -11.90 -37.35 -6.22
N ASP A 687 -11.69 -38.51 -5.60
CA ASP A 687 -12.22 -38.85 -4.28
C ASP A 687 -11.69 -37.89 -3.19
N TYR A 688 -10.46 -37.36 -3.32
CA TYR A 688 -9.92 -36.38 -2.37
C TYR A 688 -10.62 -35.03 -2.47
N ALA A 689 -10.96 -34.60 -3.69
CA ALA A 689 -11.70 -33.36 -3.91
C ALA A 689 -13.15 -33.48 -3.42
N LEU A 690 -13.81 -34.62 -3.70
CA LEU A 690 -15.17 -34.87 -3.19
C LEU A 690 -15.24 -34.93 -1.66
N ASP A 691 -14.30 -35.61 -0.99
CA ASP A 691 -14.28 -35.67 0.47
C ASP A 691 -14.12 -34.27 1.09
N ALA A 692 -13.26 -33.43 0.52
CA ALA A 692 -13.08 -32.06 0.96
C ALA A 692 -14.35 -31.21 0.76
N ILE A 693 -15.03 -31.37 -0.37
CA ILE A 693 -16.28 -30.67 -0.68
C ILE A 693 -17.40 -31.14 0.24
N SER A 694 -17.59 -32.46 0.44
CA SER A 694 -18.65 -33.01 1.30
C SER A 694 -18.48 -32.54 2.75
N ARG A 695 -17.25 -32.49 3.28
CA ARG A 695 -17.01 -31.92 4.63
C ARG A 695 -17.44 -30.46 4.74
N ARG A 696 -17.25 -29.67 3.69
CA ARG A 696 -17.61 -28.24 3.60
C ARG A 696 -19.03 -27.97 3.08
N LEU A 697 -19.76 -29.04 2.78
CA LEU A 697 -21.19 -29.04 2.48
C LEU A 697 -22.01 -29.57 3.68
N SER A 698 -21.35 -30.04 4.74
CA SER A 698 -22.00 -30.61 5.92
C SER A 698 -22.84 -29.59 6.71
N ARG A 699 -23.79 -30.04 7.53
CA ARG A 699 -24.69 -29.17 8.33
C ARG A 699 -23.97 -28.09 9.14
N GLN A 700 -22.73 -28.35 9.54
CA GLN A 700 -21.96 -27.50 10.42
C GLN A 700 -21.20 -26.40 9.67
N TRP A 701 -20.91 -26.60 8.38
CA TRP A 701 -20.13 -25.70 7.53
C TRP A 701 -20.72 -25.74 6.13
N LEU A 702 -21.40 -24.66 5.71
CA LEU A 702 -21.90 -24.50 4.35
C LEU A 702 -21.09 -23.43 3.63
N ASP A 703 -20.07 -23.87 2.90
CA ASP A 703 -19.20 -23.00 2.11
C ASP A 703 -19.75 -22.83 0.69
N VAL A 704 -20.08 -21.59 0.30
CA VAL A 704 -20.60 -21.26 -1.04
C VAL A 704 -19.54 -21.47 -2.13
N ASP A 705 -18.26 -21.30 -1.79
CA ASP A 705 -17.18 -21.49 -2.76
C ASP A 705 -16.90 -22.97 -3.01
N ALA A 706 -17.17 -23.85 -2.04
CA ALA A 706 -17.13 -25.30 -2.25
C ALA A 706 -18.14 -25.76 -3.31
N LEU A 707 -19.33 -25.13 -3.40
CA LEU A 707 -20.33 -25.41 -4.44
C LEU A 707 -19.81 -25.04 -5.83
N LYS A 708 -19.13 -23.90 -5.95
CA LYS A 708 -18.54 -23.47 -7.22
C LYS A 708 -17.34 -24.36 -7.62
N VAL A 709 -16.56 -24.84 -6.66
CA VAL A 709 -15.50 -25.85 -6.89
C VAL A 709 -16.11 -27.14 -7.45
N LEU A 710 -17.23 -27.60 -6.90
CA LEU A 710 -17.95 -28.76 -7.41
C LEU A 710 -18.41 -28.57 -8.87
N VAL A 711 -18.92 -27.38 -9.23
CA VAL A 711 -19.28 -27.04 -10.62
C VAL A 711 -18.06 -27.15 -11.55
N VAL A 712 -16.91 -26.60 -11.15
CA VAL A 712 -15.67 -26.67 -11.96
C VAL A 712 -15.19 -28.12 -12.10
N LEU A 713 -15.29 -28.92 -11.04
CA LEU A 713 -14.90 -30.32 -11.05
C LEU A 713 -15.78 -31.16 -11.99
N ILE A 714 -17.10 -30.93 -11.97
CA ILE A 714 -18.08 -31.57 -12.87
C ILE A 714 -17.80 -31.16 -14.33
N ARG A 715 -17.53 -29.87 -14.59
CA ARG A 715 -17.20 -29.36 -15.94
C ARG A 715 -15.91 -29.92 -16.54
N LEU A 716 -14.87 -30.07 -15.72
CA LEU A 716 -13.54 -30.47 -16.21
C LEU A 716 -13.41 -31.98 -16.43
N ILE A 717 -14.16 -32.80 -15.68
CA ILE A 717 -14.04 -34.26 -15.73
C ILE A 717 -15.17 -34.89 -16.55
N GLY A 718 -16.37 -34.30 -16.56
CA GLY A 718 -17.52 -34.80 -17.33
C GLY A 718 -18.27 -35.97 -16.68
N ARG A 719 -18.84 -36.87 -17.49
CA ARG A 719 -19.82 -37.88 -17.07
C ARG A 719 -19.38 -38.83 -15.95
N ASP A 720 -18.10 -39.20 -15.89
CA ASP A 720 -17.58 -40.20 -14.94
C ASP A 720 -17.71 -39.73 -13.48
N VAL A 721 -17.89 -38.42 -13.28
CA VAL A 721 -18.10 -37.79 -11.96
C VAL A 721 -19.53 -37.93 -11.47
N VAL A 722 -20.54 -37.87 -12.35
CA VAL A 722 -21.94 -37.80 -11.95
C VAL A 722 -22.36 -39.05 -11.16
N HIS A 723 -21.88 -40.23 -11.56
CA HIS A 723 -22.14 -41.47 -10.82
C HIS A 723 -21.43 -41.53 -9.46
N LYS A 724 -20.24 -40.95 -9.35
CA LYS A 724 -19.44 -40.96 -8.11
C LYS A 724 -19.84 -39.86 -7.13
N ALA A 725 -20.40 -38.77 -7.62
CA ALA A 725 -20.85 -37.62 -6.84
C ALA A 725 -22.31 -37.74 -6.37
N GLY A 726 -22.98 -38.88 -6.59
CA GLY A 726 -24.40 -39.09 -6.24
C GLY A 726 -24.73 -38.69 -4.79
N ASP A 727 -23.94 -39.16 -3.82
CA ASP A 727 -24.13 -38.85 -2.40
C ASP A 727 -24.00 -37.33 -2.09
N VAL A 728 -23.09 -36.64 -2.78
CA VAL A 728 -22.89 -35.18 -2.62
C VAL A 728 -24.02 -34.40 -3.30
N VAL A 729 -24.58 -34.91 -4.39
CA VAL A 729 -25.78 -34.33 -5.02
C VAL A 729 -27.02 -34.54 -4.15
N GLU A 730 -27.15 -35.69 -3.47
CA GLU A 730 -28.18 -35.89 -2.44
C GLU A 730 -28.03 -34.91 -1.27
N GLU A 731 -26.79 -34.69 -0.81
CA GLU A 731 -26.52 -33.67 0.21
C GLU A 731 -26.88 -32.26 -0.27
N CYS A 732 -26.67 -31.92 -1.54
CA CYS A 732 -27.12 -30.65 -2.12
C CYS A 732 -28.66 -30.49 -2.01
N PHE A 733 -29.44 -31.56 -2.17
CA PHE A 733 -30.89 -31.51 -1.98
C PHE A 733 -31.28 -31.28 -0.53
N ASP A 734 -30.65 -31.98 0.40
CA ASP A 734 -30.89 -31.78 1.83
C ASP A 734 -30.57 -30.34 2.25
N ARG A 735 -29.49 -29.75 1.71
CA ARG A 735 -29.14 -28.34 1.94
C ARG A 735 -30.12 -27.37 1.29
N LEU A 736 -30.60 -27.69 0.10
CA LEU A 736 -31.58 -26.87 -0.60
C LEU A 736 -32.91 -26.82 0.18
N ASP A 737 -33.33 -27.95 0.75
CA ASP A 737 -34.52 -28.05 1.59
C ASP A 737 -34.34 -27.32 2.93
N GLU A 738 -33.15 -27.37 3.54
CA GLU A 738 -32.84 -26.71 4.82
C GLU A 738 -32.62 -25.19 4.70
N TYR A 739 -31.97 -24.72 3.63
CA TYR A 739 -31.55 -23.33 3.42
C TYR A 739 -32.34 -22.58 2.34
N HIS A 740 -33.58 -23.01 2.04
CA HIS A 740 -34.44 -22.42 1.01
C HIS A 740 -34.75 -20.92 1.18
N GLY A 741 -34.49 -20.34 2.36
CA GLY A 741 -34.65 -18.91 2.64
C GLY A 741 -33.46 -18.02 2.23
N TYR A 742 -32.31 -18.61 1.85
CA TYR A 742 -31.08 -17.87 1.55
C TYR A 742 -30.79 -17.85 0.05
N GLU A 743 -30.99 -16.69 -0.59
CA GLU A 743 -30.94 -16.59 -2.05
C GLU A 743 -29.60 -17.01 -2.66
N VAL A 744 -28.48 -16.63 -2.05
CA VAL A 744 -27.12 -16.90 -2.55
C VAL A 744 -26.76 -18.39 -2.49
N ILE A 745 -27.17 -19.06 -1.41
CA ILE A 745 -26.96 -20.50 -1.22
C ILE A 745 -27.83 -21.28 -2.20
N VAL A 746 -29.11 -20.91 -2.31
CA VAL A 746 -30.05 -21.54 -3.25
C VAL A 746 -29.56 -21.36 -4.69
N GLU A 747 -29.05 -20.18 -5.05
CA GLU A 747 -28.45 -19.96 -6.37
C GLU A 747 -27.25 -20.88 -6.62
N GLY A 748 -26.32 -20.98 -5.66
CA GLY A 748 -25.15 -21.86 -5.77
C GLY A 748 -25.52 -23.34 -5.89
N LEU A 749 -26.48 -23.82 -5.09
CA LEU A 749 -26.97 -25.20 -5.12
C LEU A 749 -27.69 -25.52 -6.43
N VAL A 750 -28.59 -24.64 -6.88
CA VAL A 750 -29.29 -24.80 -8.17
C VAL A 750 -28.30 -24.76 -9.33
N GLN A 751 -27.21 -23.98 -9.24
CA GLN A 751 -26.15 -23.96 -10.23
C GLN A 751 -25.43 -25.31 -10.34
N VAL A 752 -25.14 -25.98 -9.21
CA VAL A 752 -24.59 -27.35 -9.19
C VAL A 752 -25.56 -28.31 -9.88
N LEU A 753 -26.84 -28.28 -9.52
CA LEU A 753 -27.86 -29.17 -10.07
C LEU A 753 -28.04 -28.95 -11.59
N ALA A 754 -28.04 -27.70 -12.05
CA ALA A 754 -28.13 -27.37 -13.46
C ALA A 754 -26.92 -27.90 -14.25
N GLU A 755 -25.71 -27.82 -13.68
CA GLU A 755 -24.51 -28.36 -14.31
C GLU A 755 -24.56 -29.89 -14.42
N VAL A 756 -25.06 -30.58 -13.39
CA VAL A 756 -25.26 -32.03 -13.44
C VAL A 756 -26.21 -32.42 -14.57
N VAL A 757 -27.37 -31.74 -14.70
CA VAL A 757 -28.33 -32.01 -15.79
C VAL A 757 -27.70 -31.75 -17.15
N LYS A 758 -26.90 -30.69 -17.27
CA LYS A 758 -26.23 -30.34 -18.54
C LYS A 758 -25.20 -31.38 -18.97
N VAL A 759 -24.40 -31.91 -18.04
CA VAL A 759 -23.46 -33.00 -18.34
C VAL A 759 -24.20 -34.29 -18.74
N VAL A 760 -25.39 -34.53 -18.17
CA VAL A 760 -26.25 -35.66 -18.58
C VAL A 760 -26.89 -35.42 -19.96
N GLU A 761 -27.24 -34.17 -20.29
CA GLU A 761 -27.75 -33.78 -21.61
C GLU A 761 -26.69 -33.94 -22.71
N GLU A 762 -25.43 -33.61 -22.44
CA GLU A 762 -24.32 -33.76 -23.40
C GLU A 762 -23.96 -35.23 -23.70
N ASP A 763 -24.46 -36.19 -22.93
CA ASP A 763 -24.22 -37.62 -23.15
C ASP A 763 -25.29 -38.18 -24.11
N GLU A 764 -24.91 -38.43 -25.36
CA GLU A 764 -25.82 -38.83 -26.45
C GLU A 764 -26.64 -40.10 -26.12
N ASP A 765 -26.11 -40.98 -25.27
CA ASP A 765 -26.78 -42.20 -24.79
C ASP A 765 -27.98 -41.91 -23.85
N SER A 766 -28.08 -40.69 -23.32
CA SER A 766 -29.13 -40.25 -22.39
C SER A 766 -30.35 -39.65 -23.06
N HIS A 767 -30.24 -39.26 -24.33
CA HIS A 767 -31.34 -38.67 -25.08
C HIS A 767 -32.42 -39.72 -25.34
N VAL A 768 -33.63 -39.42 -24.89
CA VAL A 768 -34.80 -40.18 -25.33
C VAL A 768 -35.09 -39.72 -26.76
N THR A 769 -34.85 -40.60 -27.74
CA THR A 769 -35.51 -40.47 -29.03
C THR A 769 -37.00 -40.63 -28.75
N HIS A 770 -37.68 -39.50 -28.55
CA HIS A 770 -39.12 -39.44 -28.70
C HIS A 770 -39.37 -39.92 -30.12
N GLU A 771 -39.78 -41.18 -30.27
CA GLU A 771 -40.24 -41.67 -31.56
C GLU A 771 -41.22 -40.62 -32.04
N GLN A 772 -40.94 -40.05 -33.21
CA GLN A 772 -41.92 -39.28 -33.95
C GLN A 772 -42.95 -40.31 -34.35
N ASP A 773 -43.81 -40.66 -33.39
CA ASP A 773 -44.97 -41.48 -33.55
C ASP A 773 -45.70 -40.78 -34.67
N SER A 774 -45.68 -41.46 -35.81
CA SER A 774 -45.77 -40.84 -37.12
C SER A 774 -46.98 -39.95 -37.12
N ALA A 775 -46.77 -38.64 -36.93
CA ALA A 775 -47.73 -37.63 -37.28
C ALA A 775 -47.95 -37.94 -38.74
N SER A 776 -49.06 -38.63 -39.00
CA SER A 776 -49.43 -39.24 -40.25
C SER A 776 -48.80 -38.41 -41.36
N HIS A 777 -47.96 -39.04 -42.18
CA HIS A 777 -47.80 -38.64 -43.55
C HIS A 777 -49.23 -38.55 -44.13
N LEU A 778 -49.91 -37.43 -43.87
CA LEU A 778 -50.81 -36.84 -44.82
C LEU A 778 -49.83 -36.46 -45.92
N GLU A 779 -49.65 -37.38 -46.85
CA GLU A 779 -49.21 -37.03 -48.19
C GLU A 779 -49.90 -35.71 -48.53
N PRO A 780 -49.18 -34.72 -49.07
CA PRO A 780 -49.80 -33.46 -49.45
C PRO A 780 -50.99 -33.81 -50.33
N ILE A 781 -52.19 -33.61 -49.78
CA ILE A 781 -53.45 -33.88 -50.48
C ILE A 781 -53.32 -33.12 -51.79
N SER A 782 -53.30 -33.84 -52.92
CA SER A 782 -53.17 -33.25 -54.26
C SER A 782 -54.18 -32.11 -54.38
N ASP A 783 -53.83 -31.02 -55.08
CA ASP A 783 -54.72 -29.87 -55.25
C ASP A 783 -56.10 -30.28 -55.80
N GLU A 784 -56.17 -31.39 -56.54
CA GLU A 784 -57.42 -32.00 -57.01
C GLU A 784 -58.31 -32.55 -55.88
N GLN A 785 -57.72 -33.16 -54.85
CA GLN A 785 -58.43 -33.65 -53.67
C GLN A 785 -58.84 -32.49 -52.73
N ARG A 786 -58.02 -31.43 -52.64
CA ARG A 786 -58.40 -30.19 -51.93
C ARG A 786 -59.58 -29.48 -52.59
N PHE A 787 -59.57 -29.42 -53.93
CA PHE A 787 -60.67 -28.84 -54.69
C PHE A 787 -61.95 -29.68 -54.58
N ALA A 788 -61.83 -31.02 -54.57
CA ALA A 788 -62.97 -31.92 -54.34
C ALA A 788 -63.57 -31.74 -52.93
N ALA A 789 -62.73 -31.66 -51.89
CA ALA A 789 -63.17 -31.37 -50.52
C ALA A 789 -63.81 -29.99 -50.39
N LEU A 790 -63.31 -28.98 -51.12
CA LEU A 790 -63.89 -27.64 -51.17
C LEU A 790 -65.26 -27.63 -51.87
N VAL A 791 -65.43 -28.42 -52.94
CA VAL A 791 -66.72 -28.58 -53.63
C VAL A 791 -67.74 -29.30 -52.76
N ASP A 792 -67.31 -30.31 -51.98
CA ASP A 792 -68.18 -31.01 -51.03
C ASP A 792 -68.57 -30.12 -49.85
N TRP A 793 -67.63 -29.37 -49.28
CA TRP A 793 -67.90 -28.36 -48.26
C TRP A 793 -68.83 -27.25 -48.78
N PHE A 794 -68.62 -26.78 -50.02
CA PHE A 794 -69.46 -25.75 -50.64
C PHE A 794 -70.92 -26.19 -50.79
N LYS A 795 -71.15 -27.48 -51.06
CA LYS A 795 -72.49 -28.08 -51.14
C LYS A 795 -73.15 -28.25 -49.76
N THR A 796 -72.37 -28.58 -48.73
CA THR A 796 -72.85 -28.88 -47.36
C THR A 796 -72.88 -27.67 -46.42
N ARG A 797 -72.42 -26.49 -46.88
CA ARG A 797 -72.31 -25.23 -46.10
C ARG A 797 -73.58 -24.78 -45.35
N HIS A 798 -74.77 -25.22 -45.75
CA HIS A 798 -76.05 -24.81 -45.13
C HIS A 798 -76.69 -25.90 -44.25
N ASP A 799 -76.09 -27.09 -44.17
CA ASP A 799 -76.52 -28.09 -43.19
C ASP A 799 -76.01 -27.69 -41.80
N LYS A 800 -76.89 -27.76 -40.79
CA LYS A 800 -76.48 -27.63 -39.39
C LYS A 800 -75.69 -28.88 -39.02
N MET A 801 -74.37 -28.79 -38.96
CA MET A 801 -73.57 -29.79 -38.27
C MET A 801 -73.96 -29.76 -36.79
N ASP A 802 -74.40 -30.90 -36.25
CA ASP A 802 -74.48 -31.10 -34.81
C ASP A 802 -73.06 -30.92 -34.23
N ASP A 803 -72.97 -30.27 -33.06
CA ASP A 803 -71.74 -30.10 -32.29
C ASP A 803 -71.21 -31.47 -31.84
N GLU A 804 -70.60 -32.23 -32.74
CA GLU A 804 -69.79 -33.41 -32.42
C GLU A 804 -68.31 -33.07 -32.61
N ASP A 805 -67.62 -32.98 -31.47
CA ASP A 805 -66.18 -33.11 -31.27
C ASP A 805 -65.30 -32.82 -32.50
N THR A 806 -64.92 -31.54 -32.64
CA THR A 806 -63.73 -31.16 -33.40
C THR A 806 -62.59 -32.11 -33.01
N ASN A 807 -62.12 -32.91 -33.97
CA ASN A 807 -61.14 -33.97 -33.75
C ASN A 807 -59.77 -33.35 -33.41
N TYR A 808 -59.56 -33.04 -32.13
CA TYR A 808 -58.39 -32.38 -31.55
C TYR A 808 -57.20 -33.35 -31.42
N GLY A 809 -56.77 -34.00 -32.49
CA GLY A 809 -55.64 -34.92 -32.48
C GLY A 809 -55.72 -36.01 -31.38
N PRO A 810 -54.62 -36.71 -31.08
CA PRO A 810 -54.59 -37.68 -29.99
C PRO A 810 -54.47 -36.94 -28.65
N ALA A 811 -55.56 -36.32 -28.20
CA ALA A 811 -55.67 -35.93 -26.80
C ALA A 811 -55.84 -37.21 -25.96
N PRO A 812 -55.03 -37.46 -24.91
CA PRO A 812 -55.15 -38.67 -24.12
C PRO A 812 -56.51 -38.70 -23.44
N ARG A 813 -57.39 -39.61 -23.90
CA ARG A 813 -58.70 -39.91 -23.30
C ARG A 813 -58.57 -40.79 -22.03
N THR A 814 -57.35 -41.13 -21.64
CA THR A 814 -57.01 -41.91 -20.44
C THR A 814 -56.16 -41.09 -19.48
N ALA A 815 -56.43 -41.22 -18.18
CA ALA A 815 -55.64 -40.59 -17.12
C ALA A 815 -54.17 -41.05 -17.21
N TRP A 816 -53.23 -40.09 -17.11
CA TRP A 816 -51.80 -40.37 -17.02
C TRP A 816 -51.53 -41.43 -15.94
N GLY A 817 -50.96 -42.57 -16.33
CA GLY A 817 -50.60 -43.68 -15.43
C GLY A 817 -51.23 -45.04 -15.70
N LYS A 818 -51.95 -45.25 -16.82
CA LYS A 818 -52.49 -46.57 -17.20
C LYS A 818 -52.12 -47.06 -18.61
N SER A 819 -50.98 -46.66 -19.16
CA SER A 819 -50.35 -47.38 -20.27
C SER A 819 -49.36 -48.41 -19.70
N LYS A 820 -49.74 -49.69 -19.74
CA LYS A 820 -48.82 -50.83 -19.60
C LYS A 820 -48.19 -51.05 -20.98
N GLU A 821 -47.23 -50.22 -21.35
CA GLU A 821 -46.24 -50.56 -22.37
C GLU A 821 -44.89 -50.46 -21.68
N GLU A 822 -44.10 -51.53 -21.78
CA GLU A 822 -42.80 -51.70 -21.11
C GLU A 822 -41.80 -50.68 -21.69
N GLU A 823 -41.75 -49.48 -21.12
CA GLU A 823 -40.64 -48.53 -21.31
C GLU A 823 -39.35 -49.15 -20.74
N PRO A 824 -38.18 -48.96 -21.40
CA PRO A 824 -36.90 -49.43 -20.86
C PRO A 824 -36.65 -48.84 -19.47
N PRO A 825 -35.99 -49.58 -18.55
CA PRO A 825 -35.73 -49.10 -17.20
C PRO A 825 -34.91 -47.80 -17.27
N ALA A 826 -35.42 -46.75 -16.61
CA ALA A 826 -34.76 -45.45 -16.55
C ALA A 826 -33.30 -45.62 -16.09
N THR A 827 -32.37 -44.99 -16.80
CA THR A 827 -30.97 -44.99 -16.38
C THR A 827 -30.82 -44.30 -15.01
N PRO A 828 -29.81 -44.64 -14.20
CA PRO A 828 -29.61 -43.99 -12.90
C PRO A 828 -29.45 -42.47 -13.01
N THR A 829 -28.88 -41.97 -14.11
CA THR A 829 -28.78 -40.52 -14.42
C THR A 829 -30.14 -39.89 -14.75
N GLN A 830 -31.02 -40.60 -15.45
CA GLN A 830 -32.41 -40.16 -15.67
C GLN A 830 -33.24 -40.17 -14.38
N ALA A 831 -33.04 -41.14 -13.50
CA ALA A 831 -33.68 -41.17 -12.18
C ALA A 831 -33.26 -39.98 -11.31
N LEU A 832 -31.96 -39.66 -11.30
CA LEU A 832 -31.45 -38.45 -10.64
C LEU A 832 -32.07 -37.19 -11.24
N THR A 833 -32.08 -37.06 -12.57
CA THR A 833 -32.69 -35.91 -13.30
C THR A 833 -34.16 -35.73 -12.94
N LYS A 834 -34.93 -36.83 -12.83
CA LYS A 834 -36.32 -36.81 -12.38
C LYS A 834 -36.47 -36.28 -10.96
N GLN A 835 -35.58 -36.69 -10.05
CA GLN A 835 -35.55 -36.16 -8.68
C GLN A 835 -35.23 -34.67 -8.67
N ILE A 836 -34.24 -34.22 -9.46
CA ILE A 836 -33.88 -32.80 -9.60
C ILE A 836 -35.10 -31.97 -10.03
N VAL A 837 -35.80 -32.40 -11.08
CA VAL A 837 -36.99 -31.71 -11.60
C VAL A 837 -38.09 -31.64 -10.54
N SER A 838 -38.42 -32.77 -9.90
CA SER A 838 -39.52 -32.82 -8.92
C SER A 838 -39.32 -31.91 -7.71
N ARG A 839 -38.08 -31.76 -7.22
CA ARG A 839 -37.75 -30.87 -6.08
C ARG A 839 -37.57 -29.42 -6.50
N SER A 840 -37.09 -29.16 -7.72
CA SER A 840 -36.82 -27.80 -8.20
C SER A 840 -38.10 -26.99 -8.51
N ILE A 841 -39.23 -27.65 -8.78
CA ILE A 841 -40.50 -26.98 -9.16
C ILE A 841 -41.01 -26.03 -8.07
N TYR A 842 -40.84 -26.37 -6.79
CA TYR A 842 -41.31 -25.54 -5.67
C TYR A 842 -40.61 -24.17 -5.61
N PHE A 843 -39.40 -24.07 -6.16
CA PHE A 843 -38.63 -22.83 -6.18
C PHE A 843 -39.02 -21.89 -7.33
N LEU A 844 -39.96 -22.29 -8.21
CA LEU A 844 -40.52 -21.38 -9.21
C LEU A 844 -41.22 -20.18 -8.58
N THR A 845 -41.70 -20.30 -7.33
CA THR A 845 -42.34 -19.22 -6.55
C THR A 845 -41.40 -18.47 -5.62
N HIS A 846 -40.08 -18.73 -5.68
CA HIS A 846 -39.10 -18.09 -4.82
C HIS A 846 -39.06 -16.56 -4.99
N GLY A 847 -38.67 -15.83 -3.93
CA GLY A 847 -38.60 -14.36 -3.92
C GLY A 847 -37.59 -13.80 -4.92
N SER A 848 -36.40 -14.40 -4.98
CA SER A 848 -35.34 -14.02 -5.92
C SER A 848 -35.71 -14.26 -7.39
N PRO A 849 -35.66 -13.24 -8.27
CA PRO A 849 -35.88 -13.42 -9.70
C PRO A 849 -34.79 -14.27 -10.37
N LEU A 850 -33.55 -14.24 -9.86
CA LEU A 850 -32.42 -15.02 -10.39
C LEU A 850 -32.65 -16.52 -10.22
N VAL A 851 -33.02 -16.95 -9.00
CA VAL A 851 -33.35 -18.35 -8.70
C VAL A 851 -34.45 -18.86 -9.63
N ARG A 852 -35.55 -18.09 -9.79
CA ARG A 852 -36.65 -18.45 -10.69
C ARG A 852 -36.19 -18.64 -12.14
N ALA A 853 -35.35 -17.74 -12.65
CA ALA A 853 -34.80 -17.86 -14.00
C ALA A 853 -33.90 -19.10 -14.14
N ARG A 854 -33.05 -19.39 -13.15
CA ARG A 854 -32.17 -20.57 -13.14
C ARG A 854 -32.94 -21.88 -13.15
N ILE A 855 -34.02 -21.97 -12.40
CA ILE A 855 -34.88 -23.16 -12.38
C ILE A 855 -35.58 -23.35 -13.72
N LEU A 856 -36.08 -22.27 -14.34
CA LEU A 856 -36.67 -22.35 -15.67
C LEU A 856 -35.65 -22.83 -16.71
N THR A 857 -34.38 -22.38 -16.61
CA THR A 857 -33.31 -22.90 -17.47
C THR A 857 -32.98 -24.37 -17.18
N LEU A 858 -32.96 -24.78 -15.91
CA LEU A 858 -32.73 -26.16 -15.49
C LEU A 858 -33.84 -27.08 -16.01
N LEU A 859 -35.10 -26.64 -15.91
CA LEU A 859 -36.23 -27.39 -16.47
C LEU A 859 -36.10 -27.51 -17.99
N SER A 860 -35.63 -26.46 -18.67
CA SER A 860 -35.44 -26.47 -20.13
C SER A 860 -34.38 -27.49 -20.59
N THR A 861 -33.27 -27.62 -19.86
CA THR A 861 -32.21 -28.60 -20.13
C THR A 861 -32.61 -30.03 -19.71
N ALA A 862 -33.55 -30.17 -18.78
CA ALA A 862 -34.06 -31.49 -18.36
C ALA A 862 -35.08 -32.10 -19.34
N VAL A 863 -35.74 -31.29 -20.18
CA VAL A 863 -36.74 -31.76 -21.17
C VAL A 863 -36.19 -32.84 -22.11
N PRO A 864 -35.05 -32.66 -22.81
CA PRO A 864 -34.55 -33.66 -23.76
C PRO A 864 -34.01 -34.95 -23.12
N VAL A 865 -33.80 -34.96 -21.80
CA VAL A 865 -33.21 -36.08 -21.05
C VAL A 865 -34.29 -37.01 -20.48
N LEU A 866 -35.47 -36.49 -20.13
CA LEU A 866 -36.51 -37.24 -19.43
C LEU A 866 -37.56 -37.83 -20.39
N PRO A 867 -38.02 -39.08 -20.16
CA PRO A 867 -39.12 -39.65 -20.92
C PRO A 867 -40.45 -38.92 -20.62
N GLU A 868 -41.38 -38.97 -21.58
CA GLU A 868 -42.67 -38.29 -21.51
C GLU A 868 -43.47 -38.67 -20.26
N SER A 869 -43.41 -39.95 -19.88
CA SER A 869 -44.08 -40.53 -18.72
C SER A 869 -43.64 -39.90 -17.38
N ALA A 870 -42.37 -39.49 -17.26
CA ALA A 870 -41.82 -38.86 -16.07
C ALA A 870 -41.92 -37.33 -16.09
N LEU A 871 -41.85 -36.73 -17.28
CA LEU A 871 -41.78 -35.29 -17.47
C LEU A 871 -43.18 -34.62 -17.39
N LEU A 872 -44.19 -35.18 -18.06
CA LEU A 872 -45.52 -34.57 -18.20
C LEU A 872 -46.26 -34.32 -16.87
N PRO A 873 -46.26 -35.24 -15.88
CA PRO A 873 -46.90 -34.99 -14.59
C PRO A 873 -46.28 -33.80 -13.84
N SER A 874 -44.95 -33.72 -13.87
CA SER A 874 -44.17 -32.65 -13.23
C SER A 874 -44.47 -31.29 -13.87
N ILE A 875 -44.57 -31.23 -15.21
CA ILE A 875 -44.95 -30.00 -15.91
C ILE A 875 -46.41 -29.62 -15.64
N HIS A 876 -47.34 -30.58 -15.60
CA HIS A 876 -48.73 -30.28 -15.26
C HIS A 876 -48.84 -29.59 -13.89
N GLN A 877 -48.11 -30.10 -12.88
CA GLN A 877 -48.07 -29.49 -11.56
C GLN A 877 -47.43 -28.08 -11.59
N ALA A 878 -46.37 -27.90 -12.38
CA ALA A 878 -45.66 -26.63 -12.51
C ALA A 878 -46.38 -25.59 -13.40
N TRP A 879 -47.34 -25.99 -14.23
CA TRP A 879 -47.89 -25.17 -15.32
C TRP A 879 -48.45 -23.81 -14.87
N PRO A 880 -49.28 -23.71 -13.80
CA PRO A 880 -49.77 -22.42 -13.34
C PRO A 880 -48.64 -21.49 -12.87
N PHE A 881 -47.60 -22.06 -12.26
CA PHE A 881 -46.44 -21.30 -11.80
C PHE A 881 -45.60 -20.80 -12.97
N ILE A 882 -45.39 -21.62 -14.00
CA ILE A 882 -44.72 -21.23 -15.25
C ILE A 882 -45.47 -20.07 -15.92
N LEU A 883 -46.81 -20.16 -16.03
CA LEU A 883 -47.63 -19.10 -16.61
C LEU A 883 -47.53 -17.77 -15.85
N ASN A 884 -47.47 -17.83 -14.52
CA ASN A 884 -47.31 -16.65 -13.67
C ASN A 884 -45.94 -15.96 -13.87
N ARG A 885 -44.92 -16.64 -14.41
CA ARG A 885 -43.61 -16.03 -14.72
C ARG A 885 -43.62 -15.17 -15.99
N PHE A 886 -44.62 -15.30 -16.87
CA PHE A 886 -44.80 -14.36 -17.98
C PHE A 886 -45.27 -12.96 -17.54
N SER A 887 -45.73 -12.83 -16.29
CA SER A 887 -46.18 -11.55 -15.69
C SER A 887 -45.17 -10.98 -14.69
N ASP A 888 -43.93 -11.48 -14.70
CA ASP A 888 -42.87 -11.03 -13.80
C ASP A 888 -42.38 -9.61 -14.15
N ALA A 889 -41.78 -8.92 -13.18
CA ALA A 889 -41.23 -7.58 -13.39
C ALA A 889 -39.94 -7.63 -14.23
N GLU A 890 -39.15 -8.70 -14.06
CA GLU A 890 -37.83 -8.83 -14.66
C GLU A 890 -37.87 -9.52 -16.05
N PRO A 891 -37.41 -8.86 -17.13
CA PRO A 891 -37.41 -9.40 -18.50
C PRO A 891 -36.70 -10.74 -18.68
N PHE A 892 -35.61 -10.98 -17.95
CA PHE A 892 -34.82 -12.20 -18.13
C PHE A 892 -35.56 -13.46 -17.62
N VAL A 893 -36.43 -13.33 -16.62
CA VAL A 893 -37.27 -14.43 -16.12
C VAL A 893 -38.29 -14.84 -17.17
N ILE A 894 -38.93 -13.85 -17.81
CA ILE A 894 -39.88 -14.05 -18.92
C ILE A 894 -39.16 -14.76 -20.09
N SER A 895 -37.93 -14.34 -20.41
CA SER A 895 -37.15 -14.98 -21.47
C SER A 895 -36.81 -16.45 -21.16
N ALA A 896 -36.49 -16.77 -19.89
CA ALA A 896 -36.23 -18.14 -19.46
C ALA A 896 -37.51 -19.00 -19.49
N ALA A 897 -38.66 -18.44 -19.10
CA ALA A 897 -39.96 -19.11 -19.20
C ALA A 897 -40.33 -19.37 -20.66
N ALA A 898 -40.03 -18.43 -21.55
CA ALA A 898 -40.19 -18.61 -22.99
C ALA A 898 -39.29 -19.76 -23.48
N SER A 899 -38.00 -19.77 -23.15
CA SER A 899 -37.08 -20.87 -23.52
C SER A 899 -37.56 -22.24 -23.04
N LEU A 900 -38.13 -22.34 -21.84
CA LEU A 900 -38.75 -23.59 -21.38
C LEU A 900 -39.91 -24.02 -22.30
N VAL A 901 -40.81 -23.11 -22.67
CA VAL A 901 -41.91 -23.41 -23.61
C VAL A 901 -41.39 -23.78 -25.01
N GLU A 902 -40.29 -23.16 -25.45
CA GLU A 902 -39.59 -23.51 -26.70
C GLU A 902 -39.13 -24.98 -26.67
N SER A 903 -38.43 -25.38 -25.61
CA SER A 903 -37.94 -26.74 -25.41
C SER A 903 -39.10 -27.74 -25.33
N LEU A 904 -40.14 -27.44 -24.56
CA LEU A 904 -41.35 -28.26 -24.45
C LEU A 904 -42.08 -28.42 -25.77
N SER A 905 -42.14 -27.36 -26.59
CA SER A 905 -42.78 -27.44 -27.90
C SER A 905 -41.97 -28.30 -28.88
N THR A 906 -40.65 -28.31 -28.77
CA THR A 906 -39.75 -29.05 -29.66
C THR A 906 -39.77 -30.55 -29.38
N HIS A 907 -39.71 -30.95 -28.11
CA HIS A 907 -39.63 -32.35 -27.71
C HIS A 907 -41.00 -32.98 -27.39
N VAL A 908 -41.97 -32.20 -26.89
CA VAL A 908 -43.29 -32.69 -26.43
C VAL A 908 -44.43 -31.88 -27.06
N GLY A 909 -44.26 -31.52 -28.33
CA GLY A 909 -45.18 -30.68 -29.11
C GLY A 909 -46.65 -31.12 -29.14
N PRO A 910 -47.00 -32.39 -29.42
CA PRO A 910 -48.41 -32.79 -29.60
C PRO A 910 -49.24 -32.65 -28.32
N PHE A 911 -48.66 -32.92 -27.14
CA PHE A 911 -49.37 -32.82 -25.86
C PHE A 911 -49.51 -31.38 -25.35
N MET A 912 -48.64 -30.46 -25.80
CA MET A 912 -48.65 -29.07 -25.35
C MET A 912 -49.57 -28.16 -26.18
N ALA A 913 -50.28 -28.68 -27.19
CA ALA A 913 -51.04 -27.88 -28.13
C ALA A 913 -52.06 -26.93 -27.50
N ARG A 914 -52.97 -27.45 -26.68
CA ARG A 914 -53.99 -26.62 -25.99
C ARG A 914 -53.34 -25.60 -25.07
N ARG A 915 -52.36 -26.02 -24.29
CA ARG A 915 -51.65 -25.17 -23.33
C ARG A 915 -50.93 -24.00 -23.99
N ILE A 916 -50.27 -24.23 -25.13
CA ILE A 916 -49.55 -23.17 -25.83
C ILE A 916 -50.54 -22.17 -26.46
N TRP A 917 -51.56 -22.65 -27.15
CA TRP A 917 -52.47 -21.77 -27.89
C TRP A 917 -53.54 -21.10 -27.02
N ASP A 918 -54.04 -21.78 -25.99
CA ASP A 918 -55.09 -21.25 -25.12
C ASP A 918 -54.50 -20.44 -23.94
N ASP A 919 -53.36 -20.85 -23.37
CA ASP A 919 -52.79 -20.16 -22.19
C ASP A 919 -51.59 -19.23 -22.51
N VAL A 920 -50.67 -19.63 -23.38
CA VAL A 920 -49.41 -18.89 -23.63
C VAL A 920 -49.61 -17.78 -24.67
N TRP A 921 -50.27 -18.08 -25.79
CA TRP A 921 -50.46 -17.12 -26.89
C TRP A 921 -51.15 -15.81 -26.45
N PRO A 922 -52.27 -15.83 -25.70
CA PRO A 922 -52.91 -14.58 -25.24
C PRO A 922 -51.99 -13.73 -24.35
N ARG A 923 -51.15 -14.37 -23.53
CA ARG A 923 -50.18 -13.67 -22.67
C ARG A 923 -49.06 -13.05 -23.48
N PHE A 924 -48.53 -13.77 -24.47
CA PHE A 924 -47.55 -13.23 -25.41
C PHE A 924 -48.11 -12.05 -26.21
N ARG A 925 -49.36 -12.13 -26.66
CA ARG A 925 -50.04 -11.01 -27.32
C ARG A 925 -50.10 -9.77 -26.41
N SER A 926 -50.59 -9.92 -25.17
CA SER A 926 -50.61 -8.81 -24.21
C SER A 926 -49.21 -8.25 -23.94
N LEU A 927 -48.20 -9.11 -23.88
CA LEU A 927 -46.82 -8.71 -23.63
C LEU A 927 -46.21 -7.98 -24.84
N LEU A 928 -46.48 -8.43 -26.06
CA LEU A 928 -46.07 -7.76 -27.30
C LEU A 928 -46.69 -6.37 -27.46
N ASP A 929 -47.91 -6.16 -26.96
CA ASP A 929 -48.60 -4.87 -26.93
C ASP A 929 -48.04 -3.95 -25.83
N LYS A 930 -47.79 -4.46 -24.63
CA LYS A 930 -47.12 -3.71 -23.56
C LYS A 930 -45.72 -3.25 -23.96
N LEU A 931 -44.91 -4.16 -24.53
CA LEU A 931 -43.57 -3.83 -25.03
C LEU A 931 -43.63 -2.80 -26.15
N ARG A 932 -44.63 -2.86 -27.04
CA ARG A 932 -44.83 -1.87 -28.11
C ARG A 932 -45.08 -0.46 -27.55
N LEU A 933 -45.93 -0.36 -26.52
CA LEU A 933 -46.22 0.94 -25.88
C LEU A 933 -44.97 1.47 -25.18
N ALA A 934 -44.28 0.63 -24.41
CA ALA A 934 -43.04 1.01 -23.72
C ALA A 934 -41.93 1.45 -24.71
N ASP A 935 -41.77 0.75 -25.83
CA ASP A 935 -40.82 1.14 -26.87
C ASP A 935 -41.22 2.49 -27.51
N SER A 936 -42.50 2.82 -27.63
CA SER A 936 -42.91 4.12 -28.18
C SER A 936 -42.58 5.31 -27.28
N GLU A 937 -42.45 5.08 -25.96
CA GLU A 937 -42.07 6.08 -24.96
C GLU A 937 -40.55 6.13 -24.74
N ASN A 938 -39.81 5.09 -25.15
CA ASN A 938 -38.36 4.99 -24.93
C ASN A 938 -37.55 5.91 -25.86
N ALA A 939 -36.63 6.69 -25.28
CA ALA A 939 -35.76 7.60 -26.01
C ALA A 939 -34.79 6.91 -27.01
N LEU A 940 -34.51 5.62 -26.78
CA LEU A 940 -33.65 4.75 -27.61
C LEU A 940 -34.42 4.02 -28.73
N ALA A 941 -35.73 4.26 -28.86
CA ALA A 941 -36.51 3.72 -29.96
C ALA A 941 -36.21 4.46 -31.26
N ARG A 942 -36.20 3.72 -32.37
CA ARG A 942 -35.98 4.28 -33.70
C ARG A 942 -37.07 5.30 -34.00
N ARG A 943 -36.69 6.55 -34.30
CA ARG A 943 -37.62 7.65 -34.61
C ARG A 943 -38.19 7.60 -36.04
N SER A 944 -37.90 6.54 -36.79
CA SER A 944 -38.46 6.35 -38.13
C SER A 944 -39.91 5.89 -38.05
N ALA A 945 -40.73 6.35 -39.00
CA ALA A 945 -42.14 5.97 -39.08
C ALA A 945 -42.23 4.45 -39.31
N GLY A 946 -42.68 3.70 -38.30
CA GLY A 946 -42.84 2.24 -38.39
C GLY A 946 -41.63 1.42 -37.91
N GLY A 947 -40.58 2.03 -37.36
CA GLY A 947 -39.47 1.33 -36.72
C GLY A 947 -39.95 0.45 -35.56
N VAL A 948 -39.47 -0.80 -35.51
CA VAL A 948 -39.83 -1.77 -34.44
C VAL A 948 -38.65 -2.00 -33.53
N GLY A 949 -38.83 -1.71 -32.24
CA GLY A 949 -37.84 -1.89 -31.20
C GLY A 949 -36.76 -0.79 -31.15
N THR A 950 -35.74 -1.05 -30.33
CA THR A 950 -34.61 -0.14 -30.10
C THR A 950 -33.50 -0.33 -31.12
N GLU A 951 -32.59 0.64 -31.25
CA GLU A 951 -31.43 0.55 -32.16
C GLU A 951 -30.39 -0.52 -31.77
N SER A 952 -30.31 -0.90 -30.49
CA SER A 952 -29.30 -1.83 -29.96
C SER A 952 -29.85 -3.24 -29.74
N ALA A 953 -29.04 -4.24 -30.10
CA ALA A 953 -29.27 -5.67 -29.83
C ALA A 953 -29.29 -6.03 -28.34
N TYR A 954 -28.68 -5.17 -27.51
CA TYR A 954 -28.42 -5.46 -26.10
C TYR A 954 -29.57 -5.02 -25.19
N THR A 955 -30.62 -4.39 -25.72
CA THR A 955 -31.76 -3.94 -24.92
C THR A 955 -32.61 -5.10 -24.44
N HIS A 956 -33.25 -4.92 -23.28
CA HIS A 956 -34.14 -5.93 -22.71
C HIS A 956 -35.36 -6.22 -23.59
N SER A 957 -35.93 -5.20 -24.26
CA SER A 957 -37.07 -5.39 -25.17
C SER A 957 -36.69 -6.19 -26.41
N HIS A 958 -35.50 -5.97 -26.99
CA HIS A 958 -35.00 -6.76 -28.12
C HIS A 958 -34.86 -8.25 -27.78
N ARG A 959 -34.24 -8.56 -26.63
CA ARG A 959 -34.06 -9.95 -26.17
C ARG A 959 -35.39 -10.67 -25.95
N LEU A 960 -36.39 -9.97 -25.40
CA LEU A 960 -37.74 -10.50 -25.22
C LEU A 960 -38.45 -10.75 -26.56
N TYR A 961 -38.38 -9.82 -27.52
CA TYR A 961 -38.96 -10.06 -28.85
C TYR A 961 -38.34 -11.30 -29.50
N ARG A 962 -37.02 -11.45 -29.39
CA ARG A 962 -36.30 -12.62 -29.92
C ARG A 962 -36.77 -13.92 -29.26
N SER A 963 -36.90 -13.98 -27.94
CA SER A 963 -37.37 -15.20 -27.24
C SER A 963 -38.82 -15.56 -27.59
N ILE A 964 -39.69 -14.56 -27.72
CA ILE A 964 -41.10 -14.76 -28.11
C ILE A 964 -41.22 -15.24 -29.56
N ILE A 965 -40.43 -14.69 -30.50
CA ILE A 965 -40.48 -15.14 -31.89
C ILE A 965 -39.95 -16.58 -32.01
N ARG A 966 -38.87 -16.92 -31.30
CA ARG A 966 -38.31 -18.29 -31.31
C ARG A 966 -39.27 -19.33 -30.74
N THR A 967 -39.87 -19.04 -29.59
CA THR A 967 -40.91 -19.91 -28.99
C THR A 967 -42.08 -20.15 -29.93
N MET A 968 -42.63 -19.08 -30.52
CA MET A 968 -43.74 -19.23 -31.47
C MET A 968 -43.31 -19.94 -32.76
N THR A 969 -42.04 -19.84 -33.15
CA THR A 969 -41.49 -20.60 -34.29
C THR A 969 -41.43 -22.08 -33.98
N ALA A 970 -40.94 -22.46 -32.80
CA ALA A 970 -40.92 -23.85 -32.36
C ALA A 970 -42.34 -24.42 -32.21
N ALA A 971 -43.26 -23.65 -31.61
CA ALA A 971 -44.68 -24.00 -31.56
C ALA A 971 -45.27 -24.17 -32.97
N ALA A 972 -45.03 -23.25 -33.89
CA ALA A 972 -45.53 -23.35 -35.26
C ALA A 972 -44.99 -24.59 -36.01
N ARG A 973 -43.75 -25.03 -35.73
CA ARG A 973 -43.17 -26.25 -36.33
C ARG A 973 -43.77 -27.53 -35.73
N HIS A 974 -43.76 -27.65 -34.42
CA HIS A 974 -43.97 -28.93 -33.73
C HIS A 974 -45.38 -29.12 -33.14
N VAL A 975 -46.18 -28.04 -33.07
CA VAL A 975 -47.52 -28.05 -32.46
C VAL A 975 -48.59 -27.79 -33.52
N GLN A 976 -49.71 -28.52 -33.47
CA GLN A 976 -50.86 -28.22 -34.33
C GLN A 976 -51.59 -26.99 -33.79
N ALA A 977 -51.80 -25.99 -34.64
CA ALA A 977 -52.38 -24.70 -34.27
C ALA A 977 -53.83 -24.61 -34.75
N GLN A 978 -54.66 -23.86 -34.02
CA GLN A 978 -55.97 -23.46 -34.52
C GLN A 978 -55.79 -22.41 -35.63
N ASP A 979 -56.60 -22.47 -36.68
CA ASP A 979 -56.50 -21.54 -37.82
C ASP A 979 -56.71 -20.07 -37.40
N SER A 980 -57.60 -19.83 -36.44
CA SER A 980 -57.85 -18.51 -35.85
C SER A 980 -56.62 -17.95 -35.13
N SER A 981 -56.01 -18.73 -34.23
CA SER A 981 -54.82 -18.34 -33.48
C SER A 981 -53.60 -18.16 -34.38
N THR A 982 -53.48 -18.99 -35.43
CA THR A 982 -52.42 -18.88 -36.45
C THR A 982 -52.54 -17.55 -37.21
N TRP A 983 -53.75 -17.18 -37.59
CA TRP A 983 -54.03 -15.90 -38.26
C TRP A 983 -53.68 -14.70 -37.38
N GLU A 984 -54.14 -14.69 -36.13
CA GLU A 984 -53.83 -13.62 -35.17
C GLU A 984 -52.32 -13.50 -34.89
N MET A 985 -51.64 -14.64 -34.78
CA MET A 985 -50.21 -14.72 -34.57
C MET A 985 -49.44 -14.06 -35.70
N MET A 986 -49.75 -14.44 -36.94
CA MET A 986 -49.09 -13.86 -38.10
C MET A 986 -49.29 -12.34 -38.17
N LEU A 987 -50.53 -11.87 -37.99
CA LEU A 987 -50.81 -10.44 -37.99
C LEU A 987 -50.06 -9.67 -36.89
N SER A 988 -49.76 -10.30 -35.76
CA SER A 988 -49.01 -9.69 -34.65
C SER A 988 -47.51 -9.57 -34.95
N PHE A 989 -46.92 -10.55 -35.66
CA PHE A 989 -45.49 -10.57 -35.96
C PHE A 989 -45.09 -9.86 -37.26
N ARG A 990 -46.04 -9.46 -38.12
CA ARG A 990 -45.74 -8.79 -39.41
C ARG A 990 -44.87 -7.53 -39.27
N ARG A 991 -44.98 -6.82 -38.15
CA ARG A 991 -44.17 -5.63 -37.84
C ARG A 991 -42.67 -5.90 -37.84
N PHE A 992 -42.24 -7.10 -37.44
CA PHE A 992 -40.81 -7.45 -37.34
C PHE A 992 -40.18 -7.75 -38.71
N LEU A 993 -40.98 -7.82 -39.79
CA LEU A 993 -40.51 -7.95 -41.17
C LEU A 993 -40.16 -6.60 -41.82
N HIS A 994 -40.32 -5.49 -41.08
CA HIS A 994 -39.99 -4.16 -41.58
C HIS A 994 -38.52 -4.03 -41.94
N ARG A 995 -38.20 -3.35 -43.06
CA ARG A 995 -36.83 -3.13 -43.54
C ARG A 995 -35.89 -2.51 -42.49
N GLU A 996 -36.41 -1.62 -41.65
CA GLU A 996 -35.62 -0.93 -40.62
C GLU A 996 -35.64 -1.63 -39.25
N ALA A 997 -36.27 -2.80 -39.14
CA ALA A 997 -36.12 -3.64 -37.94
C ALA A 997 -34.69 -4.18 -37.87
N GLN A 998 -34.22 -4.60 -36.70
CA GLN A 998 -32.89 -5.20 -36.59
C GLN A 998 -32.82 -6.55 -37.31
N GLU A 999 -31.70 -6.82 -37.97
CA GLU A 999 -31.51 -8.00 -38.83
C GLU A 999 -31.77 -9.34 -38.11
N GLU A 1000 -31.39 -9.47 -36.84
CA GLU A 1000 -31.66 -10.67 -36.03
C GLU A 1000 -33.17 -10.94 -35.83
N LEU A 1001 -33.97 -9.89 -35.62
CA LEU A 1001 -35.42 -10.01 -35.48
C LEU A 1001 -36.08 -10.29 -36.83
N GLN A 1002 -35.59 -9.68 -37.91
CA GLN A 1002 -36.04 -9.98 -39.27
C GLN A 1002 -35.74 -11.45 -39.62
N GLY A 1003 -34.56 -11.96 -39.29
CA GLY A 1003 -34.19 -13.37 -39.43
C GLY A 1003 -35.13 -14.29 -38.68
N SER A 1004 -35.33 -14.03 -37.38
CA SER A 1004 -36.21 -14.84 -36.54
C SER A 1004 -37.68 -14.80 -37.03
N ALA A 1005 -38.17 -13.63 -37.47
CA ALA A 1005 -39.51 -13.49 -38.01
C ALA A 1005 -39.68 -14.23 -39.35
N ARG A 1006 -38.70 -14.15 -40.26
CA ARG A 1006 -38.72 -14.94 -41.51
C ARG A 1006 -38.83 -16.44 -41.22
N GLU A 1007 -38.07 -16.94 -40.25
CA GLU A 1007 -38.14 -18.35 -39.86
C GLU A 1007 -39.53 -18.76 -39.34
N LEU A 1008 -40.20 -17.89 -38.57
CA LEU A 1008 -41.58 -18.10 -38.12
C LEU A 1008 -42.53 -18.25 -39.31
N TYR A 1009 -42.49 -17.30 -40.26
CA TYR A 1009 -43.37 -17.33 -41.42
C TYR A 1009 -43.09 -18.52 -42.35
N ILE A 1010 -41.83 -18.91 -42.51
CA ILE A 1010 -41.45 -20.12 -43.26
C ILE A 1010 -41.96 -21.38 -42.54
N ALA A 1011 -41.89 -21.44 -41.20
CA ALA A 1011 -42.40 -22.55 -40.42
C ALA A 1011 -43.93 -22.72 -40.58
N VAL A 1012 -44.68 -21.61 -40.52
CA VAL A 1012 -46.13 -21.64 -40.75
C VAL A 1012 -46.45 -21.97 -42.21
N GLY A 1013 -45.70 -21.42 -43.16
CA GLY A 1013 -45.91 -21.66 -44.60
C GLY A 1013 -45.73 -23.12 -45.00
N LYS A 1014 -44.91 -23.90 -44.27
CA LYS A 1014 -44.79 -25.35 -44.47
C LYS A 1014 -46.06 -26.12 -44.13
N LYS A 1015 -46.89 -25.62 -43.21
CA LYS A 1015 -48.18 -26.22 -42.82
C LYS A 1015 -49.34 -25.66 -43.62
N ASN A 1016 -49.39 -24.34 -43.78
CA ASN A 1016 -50.47 -23.64 -44.47
C ASN A 1016 -49.92 -22.43 -45.26
N GLY A 1017 -49.51 -22.67 -46.50
CA GLY A 1017 -48.91 -21.67 -47.39
C GLY A 1017 -49.88 -20.55 -47.79
N ASP A 1018 -51.15 -20.89 -48.01
CA ASP A 1018 -52.19 -19.97 -48.49
C ASP A 1018 -52.45 -18.85 -47.47
N VAL A 1019 -52.46 -19.18 -46.19
CA VAL A 1019 -52.66 -18.21 -45.10
C VAL A 1019 -51.47 -17.24 -45.03
N VAL A 1020 -50.25 -17.73 -45.20
CA VAL A 1020 -49.01 -16.91 -45.25
C VAL A 1020 -49.00 -15.98 -46.45
N TRP A 1021 -49.34 -16.52 -47.62
CA TRP A 1021 -49.49 -15.76 -48.85
C TRP A 1021 -50.52 -14.63 -48.69
N LEU A 1022 -51.70 -14.96 -48.16
CA LEU A 1022 -52.79 -14.00 -47.93
C LEU A 1022 -52.36 -12.89 -46.96
N ALA A 1023 -51.79 -13.23 -45.81
CA ALA A 1023 -51.41 -12.25 -44.79
C ALA A 1023 -50.31 -11.28 -45.26
N LEU A 1024 -49.28 -11.79 -45.94
CA LEU A 1024 -48.15 -10.98 -46.41
C LEU A 1024 -48.51 -10.11 -47.62
N LEU A 1025 -49.27 -10.64 -48.58
CA LEU A 1025 -49.69 -9.87 -49.76
C LEU A 1025 -50.82 -8.88 -49.47
N ALA A 1026 -51.71 -9.20 -48.52
CA ALA A 1026 -52.68 -8.23 -48.03
C ALA A 1026 -51.98 -7.06 -47.30
N THR A 1027 -50.92 -7.34 -46.54
CA THR A 1027 -50.15 -6.28 -45.84
C THR A 1027 -49.38 -5.38 -46.81
N THR A 1028 -48.85 -5.91 -47.93
CA THR A 1028 -48.14 -5.12 -48.97
C THR A 1028 -49.07 -4.34 -49.92
N GLY A 1029 -50.40 -4.54 -49.83
CA GLY A 1029 -51.38 -3.85 -50.68
C GLY A 1029 -51.49 -4.39 -52.11
N ALA A 1030 -50.92 -5.57 -52.38
CA ALA A 1030 -51.01 -6.20 -53.69
C ALA A 1030 -52.41 -6.77 -54.00
N LEU A 1031 -53.16 -7.14 -52.96
CA LEU A 1031 -54.52 -7.69 -53.07
C LEU A 1031 -55.58 -6.58 -52.91
N LYS A 1032 -56.52 -6.47 -53.86
CA LYS A 1032 -57.65 -5.53 -53.82
C LYS A 1032 -58.96 -6.27 -53.58
N GLY A 1033 -59.80 -5.79 -52.65
CA GLY A 1033 -61.10 -6.39 -52.33
C GLY A 1033 -61.43 -6.39 -50.83
N SER A 1034 -62.11 -7.44 -50.34
CA SER A 1034 -62.54 -7.59 -48.92
C SER A 1034 -61.39 -7.58 -47.90
N VAL A 1035 -60.14 -7.73 -48.34
CA VAL A 1035 -58.92 -7.74 -47.50
C VAL A 1035 -58.19 -6.40 -47.45
N ALA A 1036 -58.73 -5.35 -48.10
CA ALA A 1036 -58.08 -4.03 -48.18
C ALA A 1036 -57.85 -3.37 -46.81
N PHE A 1037 -58.63 -3.72 -45.78
CA PHE A 1037 -58.46 -3.22 -44.41
C PHE A 1037 -57.17 -3.71 -43.72
N LEU A 1038 -56.52 -4.74 -44.26
CA LEU A 1038 -55.28 -5.31 -43.72
C LEU A 1038 -54.02 -4.58 -44.20
N THR A 1039 -54.16 -3.65 -45.14
CA THR A 1039 -53.06 -2.85 -45.68
C THR A 1039 -52.46 -1.96 -44.60
N GLU A 1040 -51.14 -2.05 -44.41
CA GLU A 1040 -50.41 -1.18 -43.49
C GLU A 1040 -49.29 -0.45 -44.24
N GLU A 1041 -49.52 0.81 -44.61
CA GLU A 1041 -48.54 1.66 -45.30
C GLU A 1041 -47.32 2.03 -44.44
N ARG A 1042 -47.39 1.76 -43.13
CA ARG A 1042 -46.35 2.09 -42.15
C ARG A 1042 -45.15 1.15 -42.20
N TRP A 1043 -45.27 -0.03 -42.81
CA TRP A 1043 -44.22 -1.05 -42.81
C TRP A 1043 -43.83 -1.45 -44.23
N ASP A 1044 -42.64 -1.04 -44.68
CA ASP A 1044 -42.00 -1.62 -45.87
C ASP A 1044 -41.45 -3.02 -45.59
N ILE A 1045 -42.22 -4.04 -45.97
CA ILE A 1045 -41.89 -5.47 -45.79
C ILE A 1045 -41.54 -6.19 -47.10
N LYS A 1046 -41.55 -5.50 -48.25
CA LYS A 1046 -41.52 -6.13 -49.60
C LYS A 1046 -40.35 -7.09 -49.80
N GLN A 1047 -39.15 -6.66 -49.39
CA GLN A 1047 -37.93 -7.45 -49.54
C GLN A 1047 -37.98 -8.76 -48.74
N ASN A 1048 -38.48 -8.71 -47.50
CA ASN A 1048 -38.60 -9.90 -46.65
C ASN A 1048 -39.71 -10.84 -47.11
N VAL A 1049 -40.82 -10.28 -47.63
CA VAL A 1049 -41.91 -11.07 -48.21
C VAL A 1049 -41.44 -11.86 -49.43
N GLU A 1050 -40.67 -11.25 -50.33
CA GLU A 1050 -40.11 -11.94 -51.50
C GLU A 1050 -39.21 -13.11 -51.08
N MET A 1051 -38.35 -12.91 -50.07
CA MET A 1051 -37.51 -13.99 -49.53
C MET A 1051 -38.32 -15.14 -48.92
N ILE A 1052 -39.41 -14.84 -48.21
CA ILE A 1052 -40.29 -15.86 -47.61
C ILE A 1052 -41.02 -16.64 -48.69
N LEU A 1053 -41.63 -15.96 -49.67
CA LEU A 1053 -42.38 -16.61 -50.75
C LEU A 1053 -41.48 -17.49 -51.63
N GLN A 1054 -40.26 -17.05 -51.94
CA GLN A 1054 -39.28 -17.88 -52.65
C GLN A 1054 -38.94 -19.20 -51.93
N HIS A 1055 -39.03 -19.24 -50.59
CA HIS A 1055 -38.80 -20.46 -49.81
C HIS A 1055 -40.05 -21.36 -49.73
N ILE A 1056 -41.25 -20.79 -49.92
CA ILE A 1056 -42.52 -21.53 -49.92
C ILE A 1056 -42.78 -22.12 -51.32
N ASP A 1057 -42.53 -21.35 -52.39
CA ASP A 1057 -42.77 -21.71 -53.80
C ASP A 1057 -41.73 -22.69 -54.41
N ARG A 1058 -40.64 -23.01 -53.69
CA ARG A 1058 -39.62 -23.98 -54.15
C ARG A 1058 -40.01 -25.46 -53.89
N ARG A 1059 -41.27 -25.70 -53.53
CA ARG A 1059 -41.93 -27.01 -53.53
C ARG A 1059 -43.04 -26.98 -54.56
#